data_AF-A0A6P7N8D1-F1
#
_entry.id   AF-A0A6P7N8D1-F1
#
_cell.length_a   1.000
_cell.length_b   1.000
_cell.length_c   1.000
_cell.angle_alpha   90.00
_cell.angle_beta   90.00
_cell.angle_gamma   90.00
#
_symmetry.space_group_name_H-M   'P 1'
#
loop_
_entity.id
_entity.type
_entity.pdbx_description
1 polymer ?
#
loop_
_entity_poly.entity_id
_entity_poly.type
_entity_poly.pdbx_seq_one_letter_code
_entity_poly.pdbx_strand_id
1 'polypeptide(L)'
;MTIIEPVRCIVLLLQSLRLVLNKRDVQAASPCVSFAAYTIDAVGLQIQPGDVVRSGTAVTLRCKVSVSHDNIPDLNHTFQLTRDSAPVFTSTTAEDLLVYELSPARAADSGSYECLVTVKDKKKKSYSKILEVTGLQTPLLQLSTTQPFQSKEFTATCSAPEEKGALIFRFYQRFETGELLKMKELASPGNATQAALVLAQTGSPFLFCEYDLNLVSFGTRRSNRSNEVQVVVKALFISPVMNVLPSPVFEGEVVEFTCQVINPPPGIELFLKKDSRILQQTNSTLIHRFSAKDSDSGEFMCKAEWDSVQKETYKSVVVKELFSRPRLTVEPHDIFEGDTFTLTCSVANVSERVDREDLQFVIYRDWTNVSASHVYSGVAGAGSNGNYVCEVLVHSVRHSVSKQSARVAVRAKVPVSKPRLSVRGGTLVLGMPFQLLCHSDAGSLPITYVLYGPGVQNQRRTVSRPGELALFNSSGIFDAAKLGTFLCHARNRDSGPPEKSGLQLQRSTIVIEPVSRPLLGLSTTSVAEGQTLTLVCSLTHGTPPISFTWYHQKKVPPLESRTSNKLQESFDISSVKREDEGSYYCMCTNPANQTKLSNRVAVAVTLAGWKKALIATSCTALVLMLVLGCVFKKHLRRYKRGRMGELSVKSSGTKTERLSLTQAEFNQANATPGMIGKSIWSEHTSGSESDDQNSSVVAEPDDTEEQNTLADPDKGVPELPEASVKYAELNHDADHHGDDGNHGDAPVQDDHISEADNNETVDVSAGACVESDP
;
A
#
# COMPACT_ATOMS: atom_id res chain seq x y z
N MET A 1 -21.54 22.61 -41.30
CA MET A 1 -22.30 22.70 -42.56
C MET A 1 -21.70 23.85 -43.35
N THR A 2 -20.81 23.54 -44.28
CA THR A 2 -19.91 24.48 -44.94
C THR A 2 -19.94 24.17 -46.43
N ILE A 3 -20.35 25.14 -47.25
CA ILE A 3 -20.63 24.94 -48.68
C ILE A 3 -19.53 25.61 -49.51
N ILE A 4 -18.54 24.84 -49.94
CA ILE A 4 -17.70 25.15 -51.12
C ILE A 4 -17.38 23.83 -51.85
N GLU A 5 -18.02 23.60 -52.98
CA GLU A 5 -17.45 22.81 -54.07
C GLU A 5 -16.85 23.76 -55.12
N PRO A 6 -15.69 23.42 -55.68
CA PRO A 6 -15.24 23.96 -56.97
C PRO A 6 -14.90 22.86 -58.00
N VAL A 7 -14.54 23.31 -59.21
CA VAL A 7 -13.86 22.58 -60.31
C VAL A 7 -14.72 21.84 -61.35
N ARG A 8 -14.79 22.47 -62.52
CA ARG A 8 -14.69 21.89 -63.88
C ARG A 8 -13.83 22.84 -64.73
N CYS A 9 -13.11 22.45 -65.78
CA CYS A 9 -12.90 21.14 -66.41
C CYS A 9 -11.53 21.10 -67.10
N ILE A 10 -11.01 19.91 -67.43
CA ILE A 10 -9.90 19.69 -68.36
C ILE A 10 -10.29 18.60 -69.36
N VAL A 11 -10.01 18.84 -70.65
CA VAL A 11 -9.76 17.92 -71.79
C VAL A 11 -9.81 18.82 -73.04
N LEU A 12 -8.71 19.12 -73.75
CA LEU A 12 -7.76 18.33 -74.55
C LEU A 12 -8.16 18.15 -76.03
N LEU A 13 -7.12 18.02 -76.87
CA LEU A 13 -7.12 18.22 -78.33
C LEU A 13 -7.12 16.90 -79.13
N LEU A 14 -7.07 17.04 -80.47
CA LEU A 14 -6.99 16.01 -81.53
C LEU A 14 -8.38 15.47 -81.97
N GLN A 15 -8.60 15.04 -83.22
CA GLN A 15 -7.66 14.76 -84.33
C GLN A 15 -8.24 15.16 -85.72
N SER A 16 -7.68 14.68 -86.84
CA SER A 16 -7.73 15.36 -88.16
C SER A 16 -8.26 14.55 -89.37
N LEU A 17 -8.85 15.29 -90.33
CA LEU A 17 -8.98 15.03 -91.79
C LEU A 17 -10.07 14.08 -92.37
N ARG A 18 -10.88 14.68 -93.27
CA ARG A 18 -11.50 14.14 -94.53
C ARG A 18 -12.32 12.84 -94.53
N LEU A 19 -13.60 12.94 -94.92
CA LEU A 19 -14.03 12.63 -96.31
C LEU A 19 -15.45 13.19 -96.63
N VAL A 20 -15.94 12.93 -97.85
CA VAL A 20 -17.05 13.64 -98.53
C VAL A 20 -18.30 12.77 -98.67
N LEU A 21 -19.52 13.33 -98.54
CA LEU A 21 -20.67 13.07 -99.46
C LEU A 21 -21.92 13.97 -99.24
N ASN A 22 -22.04 15.01 -100.08
CA ASN A 22 -23.22 15.39 -100.88
C ASN A 22 -24.66 15.19 -100.32
N LYS A 23 -25.35 16.31 -100.02
CA LYS A 23 -26.53 16.75 -100.81
C LYS A 23 -26.91 18.22 -100.59
N ARG A 24 -27.64 18.78 -101.57
CA ARG A 24 -28.29 20.11 -101.56
C ARG A 24 -29.61 20.04 -100.76
N ASP A 25 -30.34 21.13 -100.44
CA ASP A 25 -30.46 22.43 -101.13
C ASP A 25 -31.03 23.55 -100.22
N VAL A 26 -31.38 24.71 -100.79
CA VAL A 26 -32.15 25.84 -100.20
C VAL A 26 -31.41 26.86 -99.31
N GLN A 27 -30.55 27.65 -99.96
CA GLN A 27 -30.76 29.10 -100.14
C GLN A 27 -31.22 29.99 -98.95
N ALA A 28 -30.25 30.65 -98.29
CA ALA A 28 -30.36 32.04 -97.81
C ALA A 28 -28.95 32.64 -97.55
N ALA A 29 -28.59 33.75 -98.20
CA ALA A 29 -27.34 34.47 -97.95
C ALA A 29 -27.62 35.78 -97.18
N SER A 30 -27.41 35.76 -95.87
CA SER A 30 -27.59 36.92 -94.98
C SER A 30 -26.50 38.00 -95.17
N PRO A 31 -26.78 39.26 -94.76
CA PRO A 31 -25.82 40.36 -94.87
C PRO A 31 -24.61 40.19 -93.95
N CYS A 32 -23.50 40.85 -94.31
CA CYS A 32 -22.27 40.85 -93.52
C CYS A 32 -22.46 41.61 -92.19
N VAL A 33 -22.12 40.96 -91.07
CA VAL A 33 -22.03 41.64 -89.76
C VAL A 33 -20.67 42.35 -89.66
N SER A 34 -20.69 43.69 -89.63
CA SER A 34 -19.50 44.50 -89.40
C SER A 34 -19.09 44.49 -87.93
N PHE A 35 -17.97 43.85 -87.60
CA PHE A 35 -17.36 43.99 -86.28
C PHE A 35 -16.65 45.34 -86.18
N ALA A 36 -17.16 46.23 -85.34
CA ALA A 36 -16.52 47.52 -85.07
C ALA A 36 -15.20 47.31 -84.31
N ALA A 37 -14.07 47.68 -84.91
CA ALA A 37 -12.77 47.57 -84.27
C ALA A 37 -12.56 48.70 -83.26
N TYR A 38 -11.76 48.44 -82.23
CA TYR A 38 -11.34 49.45 -81.25
C TYR A 38 -10.03 49.05 -80.55
N THR A 39 -9.27 50.01 -80.04
CA THR A 39 -7.99 49.78 -79.34
C THR A 39 -7.71 50.87 -78.30
N ILE A 40 -7.02 50.53 -77.21
CA ILE A 40 -6.60 51.49 -76.19
C ILE A 40 -5.19 51.98 -76.54
N ASP A 41 -5.08 53.20 -77.03
CA ASP A 41 -3.85 53.77 -77.58
C ASP A 41 -2.90 54.21 -76.47
N ALA A 42 -3.42 54.89 -75.44
CA ALA A 42 -2.65 55.31 -74.28
C ALA A 42 -3.49 55.35 -73.00
N VAL A 43 -2.81 55.20 -71.85
CA VAL A 43 -3.32 55.58 -70.54
C VAL A 43 -2.24 56.44 -69.88
N GLY A 44 -2.54 57.70 -69.61
CA GLY A 44 -1.64 58.63 -68.94
C GLY A 44 -2.13 58.94 -67.53
N LEU A 45 -1.24 58.88 -66.54
CA LEU A 45 -1.50 59.32 -65.17
C LEU A 45 -0.68 60.58 -64.89
N GLN A 46 -1.35 61.63 -64.42
CA GLN A 46 -0.75 62.89 -64.00
C GLN A 46 -1.11 63.21 -62.55
N ILE A 47 -0.19 63.84 -61.83
CA ILE A 47 -0.38 64.32 -60.46
C ILE A 47 -0.29 65.85 -60.49
N GLN A 48 -1.27 66.54 -59.93
CA GLN A 48 -1.30 67.99 -59.79
C GLN A 48 -1.47 68.36 -58.30
N PRO A 49 -0.70 69.33 -57.75
CA PRO A 49 0.23 70.23 -58.44
C PRO A 49 1.60 69.61 -58.80
N GLY A 50 1.97 68.46 -58.24
CA GLY A 50 3.21 67.75 -58.58
C GLY A 50 3.41 66.47 -57.78
N ASP A 51 4.45 65.70 -58.12
CA ASP A 51 4.75 64.38 -57.55
C ASP A 51 5.19 64.42 -56.06
N VAL A 52 5.62 65.60 -55.56
CA VAL A 52 5.99 65.81 -54.15
C VAL A 52 5.25 67.03 -53.60
N VAL A 53 4.56 66.88 -52.48
CA VAL A 53 3.77 67.94 -51.81
C VAL A 53 3.95 67.95 -50.29
N ARG A 54 3.39 68.94 -49.59
CA ARG A 54 3.31 68.97 -48.12
C ARG A 54 1.97 68.41 -47.62
N SER A 55 1.96 67.75 -46.47
CA SER A 55 0.72 67.31 -45.78
C SER A 55 -0.25 68.49 -45.63
N GLY A 56 -1.51 68.28 -45.99
CA GLY A 56 -2.54 69.33 -46.08
C GLY A 56 -2.76 69.91 -47.47
N THR A 57 -1.85 69.68 -48.44
CA THR A 57 -2.05 70.11 -49.84
C THR A 57 -3.20 69.32 -50.47
N ALA A 58 -4.06 69.97 -51.25
CA ALA A 58 -5.00 69.28 -52.12
C ALA A 58 -4.27 68.73 -53.36
N VAL A 59 -4.31 67.41 -53.55
CA VAL A 59 -3.71 66.72 -54.70
C VAL A 59 -4.80 66.14 -55.58
N THR A 60 -4.67 66.27 -56.91
CA THR A 60 -5.54 65.60 -57.87
C THR A 60 -4.76 64.62 -58.73
N LEU A 61 -5.24 63.38 -58.77
CA LEU A 61 -4.74 62.29 -59.60
C LEU A 61 -5.63 62.21 -60.83
N ARG A 62 -5.04 62.53 -62.00
CA ARG A 62 -5.75 62.67 -63.27
C ARG A 62 -5.33 61.55 -64.20
N CYS A 63 -6.21 60.58 -64.42
CA CYS A 63 -5.97 59.47 -65.33
C CYS A 63 -6.76 59.69 -66.62
N LYS A 64 -6.05 59.92 -67.74
CA LYS A 64 -6.67 60.09 -69.07
C LYS A 64 -6.41 58.86 -69.94
N VAL A 65 -7.44 58.38 -70.61
CA VAL A 65 -7.34 57.32 -71.63
C VAL A 65 -7.45 57.92 -73.04
N SER A 66 -6.88 57.24 -74.02
CA SER A 66 -7.11 57.50 -75.44
C SER A 66 -7.47 56.18 -76.13
N VAL A 67 -8.57 56.17 -76.89
CA VAL A 67 -9.15 54.96 -77.49
C VAL A 67 -9.66 55.28 -78.90
N SER A 68 -9.06 54.66 -79.91
CA SER A 68 -9.54 54.69 -81.30
C SER A 68 -10.61 53.63 -81.52
N HIS A 69 -11.70 53.96 -82.24
CA HIS A 69 -12.79 53.03 -82.56
C HIS A 69 -13.53 53.35 -83.86
N ASP A 70 -14.00 52.32 -84.56
CA ASP A 70 -14.81 52.45 -85.78
C ASP A 70 -16.30 52.65 -85.42
N ASN A 71 -16.70 53.90 -85.13
CA ASN A 71 -18.08 54.31 -84.86
C ASN A 71 -18.83 53.48 -83.79
N ILE A 72 -18.22 53.30 -82.60
CA ILE A 72 -18.91 52.78 -81.42
C ILE A 72 -19.37 53.96 -80.56
N PRO A 73 -20.68 54.30 -80.49
CA PRO A 73 -21.17 55.30 -79.55
C PRO A 73 -21.08 54.79 -78.10
N ASP A 74 -21.08 55.74 -77.15
CA ASP A 74 -21.20 55.52 -75.70
C ASP A 74 -20.22 54.49 -75.11
N LEU A 75 -18.94 54.64 -75.46
CA LEU A 75 -17.87 53.72 -75.08
C LEU A 75 -17.42 53.92 -73.62
N ASN A 76 -18.10 53.26 -72.68
CA ASN A 76 -17.75 53.33 -71.26
C ASN A 76 -16.32 52.81 -70.94
N HIS A 77 -15.62 53.57 -70.11
CA HIS A 77 -14.29 53.31 -69.58
C HIS A 77 -14.36 53.02 -68.07
N THR A 78 -13.92 51.84 -67.64
CA THR A 78 -13.77 51.51 -66.22
C THR A 78 -12.32 51.81 -65.79
N PHE A 79 -12.16 52.87 -65.00
CA PHE A 79 -10.89 53.29 -64.41
C PHE A 79 -10.75 52.66 -63.02
N GLN A 80 -9.61 52.01 -62.78
CA GLN A 80 -9.21 51.46 -61.49
C GLN A 80 -7.86 52.08 -61.10
N LEU A 81 -7.86 52.95 -60.09
CA LEU A 81 -6.68 53.57 -59.53
C LEU A 81 -6.15 52.69 -58.38
N THR A 82 -4.88 52.32 -58.46
CA THR A 82 -4.18 51.51 -57.45
C THR A 82 -3.02 52.28 -56.84
N ARG A 83 -2.84 52.22 -55.52
CA ARG A 83 -1.64 52.67 -54.80
C ARG A 83 -0.92 51.45 -54.25
N ASP A 84 0.38 51.33 -54.51
CA ASP A 84 1.23 50.21 -54.07
C ASP A 84 0.64 48.84 -54.45
N SER A 85 0.11 48.75 -55.69
CA SER A 85 -0.66 47.63 -56.25
C SER A 85 -2.04 47.35 -55.63
N ALA A 86 -2.44 47.99 -54.52
CA ALA A 86 -3.76 47.85 -53.92
C ALA A 86 -4.77 48.83 -54.55
N PRO A 87 -6.02 48.42 -54.86
CA PRO A 87 -7.04 49.33 -55.38
C PRO A 87 -7.48 50.35 -54.32
N VAL A 88 -7.40 51.64 -54.65
CA VAL A 88 -7.84 52.74 -53.78
C VAL A 88 -9.10 53.45 -54.30
N PHE A 89 -9.37 53.38 -55.61
CA PHE A 89 -10.59 53.91 -56.20
C PHE A 89 -10.92 53.20 -57.52
N THR A 90 -12.20 52.96 -57.79
CA THR A 90 -12.69 52.41 -59.06
C THR A 90 -13.96 53.13 -59.48
N SER A 91 -14.05 53.54 -60.74
CA SER A 91 -15.24 54.17 -61.32
C SER A 91 -15.41 53.79 -62.79
N THR A 92 -16.63 53.87 -63.31
CA THR A 92 -16.94 53.70 -64.73
C THR A 92 -17.66 54.93 -65.24
N THR A 93 -17.17 55.51 -66.34
CA THR A 93 -17.71 56.72 -66.96
C THR A 93 -17.59 56.65 -68.49
N ALA A 94 -18.36 57.45 -69.21
CA ALA A 94 -18.21 57.67 -70.64
C ALA A 94 -17.15 58.75 -70.96
N GLU A 95 -16.63 59.46 -69.96
CA GLU A 95 -15.58 60.46 -70.13
C GLU A 95 -14.19 59.82 -70.29
N ASP A 96 -13.33 60.45 -71.10
CA ASP A 96 -11.95 59.99 -71.34
C ASP A 96 -10.97 60.27 -70.17
N LEU A 97 -11.48 60.82 -69.06
CA LEU A 97 -10.72 61.31 -67.92
C LEU A 97 -11.38 60.88 -66.59
N LEU A 98 -10.60 60.25 -65.72
CA LEU A 98 -10.87 60.20 -64.28
C LEU A 98 -10.08 61.30 -63.56
N VAL A 99 -10.75 62.02 -62.65
CA VAL A 99 -10.12 62.86 -61.62
C VAL A 99 -10.44 62.25 -60.25
N TYR A 100 -9.42 62.05 -59.42
CA TYR A 100 -9.53 61.58 -58.04
C TYR A 100 -8.83 62.57 -57.11
N GLU A 101 -9.55 63.08 -56.10
CA GLU A 101 -9.07 64.14 -55.21
C GLU A 101 -8.63 63.62 -53.84
N LEU A 102 -7.45 64.06 -53.41
CA LEU A 102 -6.89 63.86 -52.08
C LEU A 102 -6.85 65.23 -51.39
N SER A 103 -7.95 65.58 -50.72
CA SER A 103 -8.09 66.87 -50.04
C SER A 103 -8.60 66.66 -48.60
N PRO A 104 -7.77 66.90 -47.57
CA PRO A 104 -6.31 67.09 -47.62
C PRO A 104 -5.57 65.77 -47.93
N ALA A 105 -4.46 65.86 -48.67
CA ALA A 105 -3.50 64.77 -48.80
C ALA A 105 -2.64 64.64 -47.53
N ARG A 106 -2.39 63.40 -47.09
CA ARG A 106 -1.68 63.06 -45.84
C ARG A 106 -0.49 62.15 -46.08
N ALA A 107 0.36 61.97 -45.08
CA ALA A 107 1.54 61.11 -45.21
C ALA A 107 1.17 59.68 -45.65
N ALA A 108 0.04 59.16 -45.14
CA ALA A 108 -0.55 57.88 -45.52
C ALA A 108 -1.20 57.84 -46.92
N ASP A 109 -1.23 58.97 -47.64
CA ASP A 109 -1.58 59.02 -49.06
C ASP A 109 -0.38 58.90 -50.00
N SER A 110 0.86 58.90 -49.47
CA SER A 110 2.08 58.65 -50.25
C SER A 110 2.12 57.22 -50.78
N GLY A 111 2.61 57.02 -52.01
CA GLY A 111 2.82 55.69 -52.59
C GLY A 111 2.99 55.71 -54.12
N SER A 112 3.21 54.53 -54.69
CA SER A 112 3.29 54.27 -56.14
C SER A 112 1.89 54.13 -56.73
N TYR A 113 1.38 55.18 -57.37
CA TYR A 113 0.08 55.18 -58.05
C TYR A 113 0.18 54.67 -59.50
N GLU A 114 -0.71 53.75 -59.87
CA GLU A 114 -0.96 53.32 -61.25
C GLU A 114 -2.45 53.46 -61.57
N CYS A 115 -2.79 53.70 -62.83
CA CYS A 115 -4.15 53.66 -63.32
C CYS A 115 -4.32 52.52 -64.33
N LEU A 116 -5.21 51.58 -64.04
CA LEU A 116 -5.66 50.52 -64.94
C LEU A 116 -6.98 50.93 -65.58
N VAL A 117 -7.04 51.01 -66.91
CA VAL A 117 -8.30 51.27 -67.63
C VAL A 117 -8.74 50.01 -68.37
N THR A 118 -10.00 49.64 -68.17
CA THR A 118 -10.70 48.54 -68.86
C THR A 118 -11.75 49.12 -69.80
N VAL A 119 -11.78 48.65 -71.05
CA VAL A 119 -12.76 49.01 -72.07
C VAL A 119 -13.23 47.73 -72.73
N LYS A 120 -14.45 47.29 -72.41
CA LYS A 120 -14.99 45.95 -72.76
C LYS A 120 -13.99 44.86 -72.34
N ASP A 121 -13.49 44.05 -73.28
CA ASP A 121 -12.52 42.97 -73.02
C ASP A 121 -11.06 43.47 -72.89
N LYS A 122 -10.72 44.67 -73.36
CA LYS A 122 -9.34 45.18 -73.39
C LYS A 122 -8.97 45.94 -72.12
N LYS A 123 -7.71 45.81 -71.70
CA LYS A 123 -7.15 46.47 -70.51
C LYS A 123 -5.78 47.06 -70.80
N LYS A 124 -5.47 48.22 -70.22
CA LYS A 124 -4.15 48.87 -70.30
C LYS A 124 -3.84 49.63 -69.01
N LYS A 125 -2.58 49.56 -68.54
CA LYS A 125 -2.08 50.37 -67.42
C LYS A 125 -1.43 51.66 -67.92
N SER A 126 -1.44 52.69 -67.08
CA SER A 126 -0.47 53.79 -67.15
C SER A 126 0.93 53.32 -66.74
N TYR A 127 1.95 54.15 -66.98
CA TYR A 127 3.16 54.07 -66.17
C TYR A 127 2.83 54.43 -64.70
N SER A 128 3.63 53.90 -63.77
CA SER A 128 3.53 54.29 -62.36
C SER A 128 4.00 55.72 -62.12
N LYS A 129 3.36 56.41 -61.19
CA LYS A 129 3.70 57.74 -60.69
C LYS A 129 3.74 57.70 -59.17
N ILE A 130 4.88 58.06 -58.60
CA ILE A 130 5.05 58.14 -57.14
C ILE A 130 4.48 59.48 -56.66
N LEU A 131 3.62 59.43 -55.65
CA LEU A 131 3.24 60.58 -54.84
C LEU A 131 3.99 60.52 -53.51
N GLU A 132 4.71 61.58 -53.16
CA GLU A 132 5.21 61.79 -51.81
C GLU A 132 4.50 62.96 -51.11
N VAL A 133 3.88 62.67 -49.96
CA VAL A 133 3.36 63.69 -49.06
C VAL A 133 4.32 63.85 -47.89
N THR A 134 4.94 65.03 -47.80
CA THR A 134 5.98 65.36 -46.84
C THR A 134 5.42 66.02 -45.57
N GLY A 135 5.99 65.67 -44.42
CA GLY A 135 5.51 66.11 -43.10
C GLY A 135 4.34 65.26 -42.57
N LEU A 136 4.20 65.25 -41.24
CA LEU A 136 3.16 64.54 -40.49
C LEU A 136 2.51 65.54 -39.52
N GLN A 137 1.23 65.36 -39.20
CA GLN A 137 0.58 66.18 -38.18
C GLN A 137 1.26 66.01 -36.81
N THR A 138 1.46 67.10 -36.07
CA THR A 138 1.87 67.04 -34.67
C THR A 138 0.70 66.54 -33.82
N PRO A 139 0.85 65.48 -33.00
CA PRO A 139 -0.25 64.95 -32.18
C PRO A 139 -0.58 65.87 -31.00
N LEU A 140 -1.78 65.71 -30.44
CA LEU A 140 -2.25 66.36 -29.23
C LEU A 140 -2.34 65.33 -28.09
N LEU A 141 -1.75 65.65 -26.93
CA LEU A 141 -1.88 64.87 -25.70
C LEU A 141 -2.89 65.53 -24.75
N GLN A 142 -3.85 64.74 -24.28
CA GLN A 142 -4.85 65.11 -23.27
C GLN A 142 -4.80 64.12 -22.11
N LEU A 143 -4.85 64.60 -20.86
CA LEU A 143 -4.81 63.76 -19.65
C LEU A 143 -6.12 63.90 -18.87
N SER A 144 -6.59 62.83 -18.22
CA SER A 144 -7.77 62.88 -17.34
C SER A 144 -7.52 63.62 -16.01
N THR A 145 -6.26 63.76 -15.60
CA THR A 145 -5.82 64.59 -14.47
C THR A 145 -4.36 65.01 -14.63
N THR A 146 -4.01 66.18 -14.11
CA THR A 146 -2.62 66.68 -13.99
C THR A 146 -2.06 66.52 -12.56
N GLN A 147 -2.85 65.97 -11.63
CA GLN A 147 -2.45 65.73 -10.24
C GLN A 147 -2.79 64.29 -9.77
N PRO A 148 -2.24 63.24 -10.42
CA PRO A 148 -2.39 61.86 -9.97
C PRO A 148 -1.65 61.62 -8.63
N PHE A 149 -2.08 60.57 -7.93
CA PHE A 149 -1.31 60.04 -6.79
C PHE A 149 -0.25 59.05 -7.30
N GLN A 150 0.84 58.91 -6.55
CA GLN A 150 1.89 57.93 -6.80
C GLN A 150 1.29 56.52 -6.93
N SER A 151 1.71 55.80 -7.96
CA SER A 151 1.22 54.46 -8.33
C SER A 151 -0.28 54.34 -8.65
N LYS A 152 -1.02 55.45 -8.74
CA LYS A 152 -2.42 55.44 -9.23
C LYS A 152 -2.47 55.59 -10.75
N GLU A 153 -3.35 54.82 -11.38
CA GLU A 153 -3.55 54.85 -12.83
C GLU A 153 -4.44 56.04 -13.25
N PHE A 154 -4.14 56.63 -14.41
CA PHE A 154 -4.91 57.70 -15.04
C PHE A 154 -4.86 57.59 -16.57
N THR A 155 -5.82 58.22 -17.26
CA THR A 155 -5.97 58.07 -18.72
C THR A 155 -5.24 59.20 -19.46
N ALA A 156 -4.47 58.82 -20.47
CA ALA A 156 -3.84 59.70 -21.44
C ALA A 156 -4.36 59.39 -22.85
N THR A 157 -4.95 60.38 -23.51
CA THR A 157 -5.42 60.30 -24.89
C THR A 157 -4.42 61.02 -25.79
N CYS A 158 -3.90 60.34 -26.81
CA CYS A 158 -3.06 60.95 -27.84
C CYS A 158 -3.78 60.87 -29.19
N SER A 159 -3.85 61.99 -29.93
CA SER A 159 -4.58 62.05 -31.21
C SER A 159 -3.86 62.90 -32.28
N ALA A 160 -3.96 62.47 -33.53
CA ALA A 160 -3.50 63.18 -34.72
C ALA A 160 -4.69 63.25 -35.71
N PRO A 161 -5.71 64.07 -35.41
CA PRO A 161 -7.08 63.90 -35.92
C PRO A 161 -7.25 64.02 -37.43
N GLU A 162 -6.30 64.66 -38.13
CA GLU A 162 -6.37 64.85 -39.58
C GLU A 162 -5.60 63.79 -40.40
N GLU A 163 -4.85 62.91 -39.73
CA GLU A 163 -4.06 61.84 -40.34
C GLU A 163 -4.89 60.55 -40.56
N LYS A 164 -4.37 59.66 -41.40
CA LYS A 164 -5.08 58.48 -41.92
C LYS A 164 -4.23 57.21 -41.74
N GLY A 165 -4.89 56.05 -41.73
CA GLY A 165 -4.22 54.75 -41.62
C GLY A 165 -3.88 54.35 -40.17
N ALA A 166 -3.14 53.26 -40.02
CA ALA A 166 -2.75 52.73 -38.72
C ALA A 166 -1.52 53.47 -38.16
N LEU A 167 -1.66 54.02 -36.96
CA LEU A 167 -0.64 54.82 -36.27
C LEU A 167 -0.14 54.09 -35.01
N ILE A 168 1.16 54.10 -34.76
CA ILE A 168 1.76 53.52 -33.55
C ILE A 168 2.14 54.64 -32.60
N PHE A 169 1.29 54.92 -31.62
CA PHE A 169 1.48 55.97 -30.63
C PHE A 169 2.43 55.52 -29.52
N ARG A 170 3.34 56.40 -29.11
CA ARG A 170 4.22 56.23 -27.95
C ARG A 170 4.01 57.36 -26.94
N PHE A 171 3.93 56.99 -25.68
CA PHE A 171 3.82 57.90 -24.54
C PHE A 171 5.15 57.96 -23.80
N TYR A 172 5.62 59.16 -23.49
CA TYR A 172 6.90 59.41 -22.84
C TYR A 172 6.72 60.25 -21.57
N GLN A 173 7.56 59.97 -20.58
CA GLN A 173 7.78 60.78 -19.39
C GLN A 173 9.16 61.42 -19.46
N ARG A 174 9.22 62.74 -19.27
CA ARG A 174 10.45 63.52 -19.15
C ARG A 174 10.59 64.03 -17.71
N PHE A 175 11.69 63.67 -17.06
CA PHE A 175 12.02 64.19 -15.73
C PHE A 175 12.64 65.60 -15.84
N GLU A 176 12.66 66.34 -14.73
CA GLU A 176 13.30 67.68 -14.69
C GLU A 176 14.82 67.61 -14.89
N THR A 177 15.44 66.46 -14.62
CA THR A 177 16.83 66.12 -14.97
C THR A 177 17.09 66.03 -16.47
N GLY A 178 16.05 66.04 -17.31
CA GLY A 178 16.12 65.82 -18.75
C GLY A 178 16.04 64.34 -19.18
N GLU A 179 16.03 63.41 -18.24
CA GLU A 179 15.88 61.97 -18.51
C GLU A 179 14.53 61.64 -19.17
N LEU A 180 14.53 60.67 -20.09
CA LEU A 180 13.38 60.30 -20.92
C LEU A 180 13.05 58.81 -20.79
N LEU A 181 11.86 58.50 -20.27
CA LEU A 181 11.32 57.14 -20.10
C LEU A 181 10.16 56.91 -21.07
N LYS A 182 10.17 55.79 -21.81
CA LYS A 182 9.01 55.36 -22.63
C LYS A 182 8.02 54.62 -21.74
N MET A 183 6.82 55.18 -21.58
CA MET A 183 5.79 54.68 -20.67
C MET A 183 4.94 53.58 -21.28
N LYS A 184 4.49 53.77 -22.54
CA LYS A 184 3.58 52.84 -23.23
C LYS A 184 3.66 53.03 -24.74
N GLU A 185 3.33 51.98 -25.48
CA GLU A 185 3.30 51.97 -26.95
C GLU A 185 2.08 51.18 -27.41
N LEU A 186 1.25 51.79 -28.28
CA LEU A 186 0.01 51.19 -28.76
C LEU A 186 -0.18 51.47 -30.26
N ALA A 187 -0.41 50.41 -31.03
CA ALA A 187 -0.94 50.54 -32.39
C ALA A 187 -2.45 50.86 -32.32
N SER A 188 -2.89 51.84 -33.11
CA SER A 188 -4.29 52.16 -33.35
C SER A 188 -4.61 52.02 -34.84
N PRO A 189 -5.76 51.44 -35.23
CA PRO A 189 -6.22 51.44 -36.62
C PRO A 189 -6.76 52.81 -37.06
N GLY A 190 -6.81 53.81 -36.18
CA GLY A 190 -7.31 55.15 -36.44
C GLY A 190 -6.42 56.27 -35.90
N ASN A 191 -6.92 57.49 -36.04
CA ASN A 191 -6.22 58.76 -35.78
C ASN A 191 -6.03 59.11 -34.29
N ALA A 192 -6.36 58.23 -33.34
CA ALA A 192 -6.19 58.45 -31.91
C ALA A 192 -6.04 57.13 -31.13
N THR A 193 -5.53 57.21 -29.91
CA THR A 193 -5.56 56.12 -28.92
C THR A 193 -5.73 56.63 -27.49
N GLN A 194 -6.22 55.77 -26.60
CA GLN A 194 -6.25 55.99 -25.16
C GLN A 194 -5.34 54.99 -24.45
N ALA A 195 -4.50 55.49 -23.56
CA ALA A 195 -3.54 54.72 -22.78
C ALA A 195 -3.73 55.02 -21.30
N ALA A 196 -4.00 54.00 -20.50
CA ALA A 196 -3.93 54.09 -19.05
C ALA A 196 -2.44 54.06 -18.61
N LEU A 197 -2.01 55.03 -17.80
CA LEU A 197 -0.62 55.27 -17.40
C LEU A 197 -0.51 55.34 -15.87
N VAL A 198 0.66 54.96 -15.34
CA VAL A 198 0.99 54.96 -13.90
C VAL A 198 2.33 55.65 -13.67
N LEU A 199 2.45 56.49 -12.64
CA LEU A 199 3.70 57.19 -12.29
C LEU A 199 4.23 56.68 -10.93
N ALA A 200 5.40 56.06 -10.95
CA ALA A 200 5.98 55.34 -9.80
C ALA A 200 6.71 56.25 -8.78
N GLN A 201 7.15 57.44 -9.22
CA GLN A 201 7.92 58.39 -8.41
C GLN A 201 7.15 59.70 -8.24
N THR A 202 7.30 60.32 -7.07
CA THR A 202 6.79 61.66 -6.76
C THR A 202 7.64 62.75 -7.42
N GLY A 203 7.01 63.83 -7.89
CA GLY A 203 7.70 64.95 -8.54
C GLY A 203 6.81 65.64 -9.57
N SER A 204 7.44 66.42 -10.44
CA SER A 204 6.78 67.29 -11.43
C SER A 204 7.16 66.99 -12.91
N PRO A 205 7.16 65.72 -13.37
CA PRO A 205 7.54 65.37 -14.74
C PRO A 205 6.62 65.95 -15.81
N PHE A 206 7.15 66.02 -17.04
CA PHE A 206 6.43 66.41 -18.24
C PHE A 206 6.07 65.17 -19.06
N LEU A 207 4.82 65.04 -19.49
CA LEU A 207 4.37 63.97 -20.38
C LEU A 207 4.15 64.49 -21.80
N PHE A 208 4.53 63.70 -22.80
CA PHE A 208 4.22 63.96 -24.22
C PHE A 208 3.99 62.64 -24.97
N CYS A 209 3.46 62.74 -26.19
CA CYS A 209 3.39 61.62 -27.12
C CYS A 209 4.00 61.95 -28.49
N GLU A 210 4.43 60.89 -29.17
CA GLU A 210 4.87 60.85 -30.57
C GLU A 210 4.13 59.68 -31.25
N TYR A 211 4.10 59.61 -32.58
CA TYR A 211 3.64 58.40 -33.27
C TYR A 211 4.48 58.06 -34.51
N ASP A 212 4.53 56.77 -34.83
CA ASP A 212 5.05 56.25 -36.10
C ASP A 212 3.91 55.95 -37.08
N LEU A 213 4.15 56.23 -38.36
CA LEU A 213 3.37 55.78 -39.51
C LEU A 213 4.27 54.93 -40.41
N ASN A 214 3.85 53.70 -40.73
CA ASN A 214 4.61 52.78 -41.59
C ASN A 214 4.08 52.83 -43.03
N LEU A 215 4.93 53.22 -43.99
CA LEU A 215 4.59 53.33 -45.40
C LEU A 215 5.34 52.28 -46.23
N VAL A 216 4.64 51.63 -47.17
CA VAL A 216 5.20 50.53 -48.00
C VAL A 216 6.40 51.00 -48.81
N SER A 217 6.29 52.12 -49.52
CA SER A 217 7.37 52.66 -50.38
C SER A 217 8.32 53.64 -49.69
N PHE A 218 8.04 54.06 -48.45
CA PHE A 218 8.75 55.15 -47.77
C PHE A 218 9.21 54.84 -46.34
N GLY A 219 9.01 53.61 -45.85
CA GLY A 219 9.43 53.17 -44.52
C GLY A 219 8.64 53.81 -43.37
N THR A 220 9.19 53.71 -42.16
CA THR A 220 8.62 54.32 -40.95
C THR A 220 8.94 55.81 -40.89
N ARG A 221 7.90 56.65 -40.74
CA ARG A 221 8.02 58.09 -40.48
C ARG A 221 7.48 58.41 -39.09
N ARG A 222 8.22 59.23 -38.32
CA ARG A 222 7.81 59.70 -36.99
C ARG A 222 7.22 61.10 -37.04
N SER A 223 6.22 61.36 -36.20
CA SER A 223 5.66 62.69 -35.98
C SER A 223 6.61 63.59 -35.16
N ASN A 224 6.29 64.88 -35.07
CA ASN A 224 6.83 65.72 -33.99
C ASN A 224 6.23 65.28 -32.63
N ARG A 225 6.81 65.80 -31.54
CA ARG A 225 6.25 65.67 -30.19
C ARG A 225 4.97 66.49 -30.03
N SER A 226 4.04 65.96 -29.25
CA SER A 226 2.86 66.71 -28.79
C SER A 226 3.22 67.92 -27.93
N ASN A 227 2.19 68.67 -27.53
CA ASN A 227 2.27 69.48 -26.32
C ASN A 227 2.84 68.65 -25.15
N GLU A 228 3.79 69.23 -24.42
CA GLU A 228 4.23 68.69 -23.13
C GLU A 228 3.25 69.13 -22.04
N VAL A 229 2.83 68.21 -21.17
CA VAL A 229 1.92 68.47 -20.05
C VAL A 229 2.66 68.18 -18.75
N GLN A 230 2.86 69.19 -17.90
CA GLN A 230 3.45 68.98 -16.58
C GLN A 230 2.43 68.31 -15.65
N VAL A 231 2.88 67.32 -14.88
CA VAL A 231 2.04 66.50 -14.00
C VAL A 231 2.65 66.50 -12.60
N VAL A 232 1.87 66.85 -11.57
CA VAL A 232 2.33 66.92 -10.18
C VAL A 232 1.90 65.65 -9.43
N VAL A 233 2.83 64.71 -9.25
CA VAL A 233 2.56 63.41 -8.64
C VAL A 233 2.56 63.53 -7.11
N LYS A 234 1.38 63.38 -6.50
CA LYS A 234 1.20 63.46 -5.04
C LYS A 234 1.60 62.15 -4.35
N ALA A 235 2.37 62.25 -3.27
CA ALA A 235 2.63 61.13 -2.37
C ALA A 235 1.32 60.61 -1.75
N LEU A 236 1.25 59.29 -1.53
CA LEU A 236 0.09 58.62 -0.91
C LEU A 236 0.53 57.85 0.34
N PHE A 237 0.26 58.41 1.52
CA PHE A 237 0.74 57.89 2.80
C PHE A 237 -0.22 56.91 3.47
N ILE A 238 -0.58 55.82 2.79
CA ILE A 238 -1.47 54.76 3.33
C ILE A 238 -0.75 53.67 4.16
N SER A 239 0.47 53.92 4.64
CA SER A 239 1.21 52.92 5.43
C SER A 239 0.55 52.70 6.80
N PRO A 240 0.10 51.47 7.14
CA PRO A 240 -0.55 51.19 8.41
C PRO A 240 0.43 51.17 9.59
N VAL A 241 -0.04 51.62 10.75
CA VAL A 241 0.61 51.46 12.05
C VAL A 241 -0.16 50.40 12.84
N MET A 242 0.54 49.39 13.37
CA MET A 242 -0.03 48.33 14.20
C MET A 242 0.58 48.34 15.61
N ASN A 243 -0.28 48.38 16.64
CA ASN A 243 0.11 48.19 18.03
C ASN A 243 -0.56 46.94 18.61
N VAL A 244 0.09 46.32 19.60
CA VAL A 244 -0.39 45.11 20.28
C VAL A 244 -0.26 45.29 21.78
N LEU A 245 -1.33 45.03 22.53
CA LEU A 245 -1.41 45.15 23.98
C LEU A 245 -2.11 43.91 24.58
N PRO A 246 -1.62 43.33 25.70
CA PRO A 246 -0.35 43.62 26.34
C PRO A 246 0.86 43.19 25.49
N SER A 247 2.06 43.57 25.92
CA SER A 247 3.32 43.06 25.38
C SER A 247 4.39 43.10 26.48
N PRO A 248 5.05 41.99 26.84
CA PRO A 248 4.86 40.63 26.32
C PRO A 248 3.49 40.03 26.64
N VAL A 249 3.04 39.08 25.82
CA VAL A 249 1.77 38.36 25.96
C VAL A 249 1.97 37.05 26.73
N PHE A 250 1.03 36.73 27.61
CA PHE A 250 0.94 35.43 28.28
C PHE A 250 -0.36 34.71 27.93
N GLU A 251 -0.33 33.39 28.07
CA GLU A 251 -1.46 32.51 27.82
C GLU A 251 -2.69 32.88 28.68
N GLY A 252 -3.88 32.82 28.07
CA GLY A 252 -5.15 33.24 28.65
C GLY A 252 -5.43 34.75 28.59
N GLU A 253 -4.41 35.61 28.45
CA GLU A 253 -4.62 37.07 28.37
C GLU A 253 -5.42 37.45 27.12
N VAL A 254 -6.30 38.46 27.24
CA VAL A 254 -6.97 39.05 26.09
C VAL A 254 -6.02 40.03 25.40
N VAL A 255 -5.57 39.67 24.20
CA VAL A 255 -4.70 40.50 23.37
C VAL A 255 -5.56 41.37 22.47
N GLU A 256 -5.27 42.66 22.45
CA GLU A 256 -5.80 43.64 21.51
C GLU A 256 -4.76 43.98 20.44
N PHE A 257 -5.13 43.78 19.18
CA PHE A 257 -4.45 44.35 18.02
C PHE A 257 -5.20 45.61 17.59
N THR A 258 -4.50 46.74 17.55
CA THR A 258 -5.00 47.97 16.91
C THR A 258 -4.21 48.22 15.63
N CYS A 259 -4.89 48.47 14.52
CA CYS A 259 -4.28 48.90 13.27
C CYS A 259 -5.02 50.10 12.68
N GLN A 260 -4.27 51.10 12.22
CA GLN A 260 -4.81 52.32 11.62
C GLN A 260 -3.82 52.97 10.65
N VAL A 261 -4.34 53.72 9.69
CA VAL A 261 -3.56 54.66 8.85
C VAL A 261 -3.74 56.07 9.41
N ILE A 262 -2.66 56.85 9.43
CA ILE A 262 -2.70 58.25 9.90
C ILE A 262 -3.26 59.12 8.76
N ASN A 263 -4.35 59.85 9.02
CA ASN A 263 -5.08 60.67 8.04
C ASN A 263 -5.49 59.88 6.78
N PRO A 264 -6.34 58.84 6.92
CA PRO A 264 -6.68 57.93 5.82
C PRO A 264 -7.46 58.64 4.70
N PRO A 265 -7.21 58.31 3.42
CA PRO A 265 -8.07 58.71 2.32
C PRO A 265 -9.46 58.04 2.41
N PRO A 266 -10.53 58.66 1.88
CA PRO A 266 -11.84 58.03 1.83
C PRO A 266 -11.81 56.77 0.95
N GLY A 267 -12.47 55.70 1.40
CA GLY A 267 -12.52 54.42 0.70
C GLY A 267 -11.30 53.51 0.94
N ILE A 268 -10.52 53.74 1.99
CA ILE A 268 -9.46 52.79 2.41
C ILE A 268 -10.08 51.55 3.05
N GLU A 269 -9.43 50.40 2.88
CA GLU A 269 -9.70 49.17 3.61
C GLU A 269 -8.46 48.71 4.38
N LEU A 270 -8.67 48.22 5.60
CA LEU A 270 -7.68 47.61 6.47
C LEU A 270 -8.01 46.14 6.71
N PHE A 271 -7.01 45.27 6.61
CA PHE A 271 -7.12 43.84 6.89
C PHE A 271 -6.09 43.46 7.95
N LEU A 272 -6.52 42.79 9.02
CA LEU A 272 -5.61 42.06 9.91
C LEU A 272 -5.56 40.60 9.47
N LYS A 273 -4.36 40.09 9.23
CA LYS A 273 -4.09 38.71 8.83
C LYS A 273 -3.10 38.06 9.80
N LYS A 274 -3.25 36.75 9.98
CA LYS A 274 -2.19 35.85 10.45
C LYS A 274 -2.04 34.75 9.41
N ASP A 275 -0.81 34.47 9.00
CA ASP A 275 -0.52 33.54 7.91
C ASP A 275 -1.34 33.93 6.64
N SER A 276 -1.94 32.95 5.95
CA SER A 276 -2.85 33.20 4.82
C SER A 276 -4.26 33.68 5.24
N ARG A 277 -4.61 33.69 6.53
CA ARG A 277 -5.98 33.90 7.02
C ARG A 277 -6.27 35.35 7.38
N ILE A 278 -7.38 35.89 6.87
CA ILE A 278 -7.95 37.17 7.34
C ILE A 278 -8.65 36.92 8.69
N LEU A 279 -8.28 37.72 9.70
CA LEU A 279 -8.89 37.73 11.02
C LEU A 279 -10.01 38.77 11.11
N GLN A 280 -9.82 39.94 10.49
CA GLN A 280 -10.78 41.05 10.50
C GLN A 280 -10.50 42.02 9.34
N GLN A 281 -11.54 42.73 8.89
CA GLN A 281 -11.49 43.80 7.87
C GLN A 281 -12.30 45.01 8.37
N THR A 282 -11.82 46.24 8.17
CA THR A 282 -12.54 47.50 8.47
C THR A 282 -12.13 48.63 7.52
N ASN A 283 -12.91 49.71 7.45
CA ASN A 283 -12.66 50.83 6.51
C ASN A 283 -12.12 52.10 7.22
N SER A 284 -11.53 51.97 8.42
CA SER A 284 -11.04 53.10 9.21
C SER A 284 -9.95 52.72 10.23
N THR A 285 -10.35 52.24 11.41
CA THR A 285 -9.48 51.72 12.47
C THR A 285 -9.92 50.28 12.74
N LEU A 286 -8.97 49.35 12.72
CA LEU A 286 -9.20 47.94 13.00
C LEU A 286 -8.80 47.67 14.45
N ILE A 287 -9.75 47.19 15.26
CA ILE A 287 -9.51 46.72 16.62
C ILE A 287 -9.96 45.25 16.69
N HIS A 288 -9.01 44.35 16.93
CA HIS A 288 -9.25 42.91 17.03
C HIS A 288 -8.84 42.39 18.41
N ARG A 289 -9.67 41.55 19.03
CA ARG A 289 -9.43 40.99 20.37
C ARG A 289 -9.62 39.48 20.40
N PHE A 290 -8.70 38.75 21.01
CA PHE A 290 -8.81 37.31 21.28
C PHE A 290 -8.09 36.94 22.59
N SER A 291 -8.44 35.81 23.21
CA SER A 291 -7.70 35.25 24.35
C SER A 291 -6.59 34.32 23.83
N ALA A 292 -5.34 34.61 24.21
CA ALA A 292 -4.15 34.02 23.61
C ALA A 292 -3.85 32.60 24.10
N LYS A 293 -3.48 31.72 23.17
CA LYS A 293 -3.00 30.35 23.40
C LYS A 293 -1.52 30.22 23.02
N ASP A 294 -0.88 29.15 23.48
CA ASP A 294 0.47 28.75 23.02
C ASP A 294 0.59 28.76 21.47
N SER A 295 -0.43 28.23 20.79
CA SER A 295 -0.58 28.20 19.32
C SER A 295 -0.69 29.56 18.63
N ASP A 296 -1.02 30.63 19.36
CA ASP A 296 -1.36 31.91 18.75
C ASP A 296 -0.13 32.79 18.49
N SER A 297 1.03 32.37 19.01
CA SER A 297 2.36 32.88 18.63
C SER A 297 2.58 32.87 17.11
N GLY A 298 3.32 33.85 16.59
CA GLY A 298 3.64 33.98 15.17
C GLY A 298 3.66 35.44 14.70
N GLU A 299 3.71 35.64 13.38
CA GLU A 299 3.68 36.97 12.79
C GLU A 299 2.27 37.35 12.30
N PHE A 300 1.85 38.54 12.70
CA PHE A 300 0.60 39.16 12.28
C PHE A 300 0.92 40.28 11.28
N MET A 301 0.10 40.40 10.24
CA MET A 301 0.25 41.41 9.20
C MET A 301 -0.99 42.30 9.18
N CYS A 302 -0.83 43.61 9.21
CA CYS A 302 -1.89 44.53 8.84
C CYS A 302 -1.63 45.10 7.45
N LYS A 303 -2.60 44.91 6.56
CA LYS A 303 -2.60 45.44 5.19
C LYS A 303 -3.55 46.62 5.11
N ALA A 304 -3.12 47.69 4.46
CA ALA A 304 -3.94 48.80 4.00
C ALA A 304 -4.04 48.77 2.47
N GLU A 305 -5.24 49.00 1.96
CA GLU A 305 -5.57 48.90 0.54
C GLU A 305 -6.47 50.07 0.13
N TRP A 306 -6.11 50.75 -0.98
CA TRP A 306 -6.87 51.88 -1.52
C TRP A 306 -6.75 51.89 -3.04
N ASP A 307 -7.87 51.66 -3.72
CA ASP A 307 -7.93 51.33 -5.15
C ASP A 307 -6.90 50.23 -5.53
N SER A 308 -5.87 50.59 -6.29
CA SER A 308 -4.79 49.70 -6.75
C SER A 308 -3.51 49.76 -5.89
N VAL A 309 -3.50 50.57 -4.82
CA VAL A 309 -2.31 50.77 -3.97
C VAL A 309 -2.45 50.01 -2.66
N GLN A 310 -1.42 49.22 -2.33
CA GLN A 310 -1.39 48.37 -1.14
C GLN A 310 -0.12 48.64 -0.31
N LYS A 311 -0.25 48.62 1.01
CA LYS A 311 0.86 48.76 1.98
C LYS A 311 0.64 47.83 3.17
N GLU A 312 1.73 47.24 3.67
CA GLU A 312 1.67 46.21 4.72
C GLU A 312 2.64 46.56 5.86
N THR A 313 2.29 46.15 7.07
CA THR A 313 3.12 46.24 8.28
C THR A 313 3.00 44.96 9.09
N TYR A 314 4.07 44.55 9.75
CA TYR A 314 4.20 43.22 10.38
C TYR A 314 4.54 43.33 11.86
N LYS A 315 4.04 42.40 12.66
CA LYS A 315 4.32 42.29 14.09
C LYS A 315 4.38 40.84 14.52
N SER A 316 5.59 40.39 14.88
CA SER A 316 5.80 39.13 15.58
C SER A 316 5.33 39.22 17.04
N VAL A 317 4.55 38.25 17.48
CA VAL A 317 4.06 38.09 18.86
C VAL A 317 4.39 36.68 19.35
N VAL A 318 4.93 36.58 20.56
CA VAL A 318 5.24 35.31 21.23
C VAL A 318 4.40 35.23 22.50
N VAL A 319 3.55 34.21 22.58
CA VAL A 319 2.70 33.93 23.75
C VAL A 319 3.50 33.05 24.71
N LYS A 320 3.78 33.57 25.91
CA LYS A 320 4.44 32.79 26.96
C LYS A 320 3.41 31.88 27.66
N GLU A 321 3.67 30.57 27.70
CA GLU A 321 2.81 29.66 28.47
C GLU A 321 2.87 29.95 29.98
N LEU A 322 1.76 29.73 30.68
CA LEU A 322 1.73 29.86 32.15
C LEU A 322 2.23 28.59 32.84
N PHE A 323 1.97 27.42 32.25
CA PHE A 323 2.43 26.14 32.77
C PHE A 323 2.44 25.08 31.67
N SER A 324 3.41 24.16 31.75
CA SER A 324 3.55 23.04 30.82
C SER A 324 2.34 22.09 30.83
N ARG A 325 2.05 21.44 29.69
CA ARG A 325 0.95 20.46 29.57
C ARG A 325 1.13 19.31 30.59
N PRO A 326 0.11 18.95 31.38
CA PRO A 326 0.27 18.04 32.50
C PRO A 326 0.57 16.59 32.06
N ARG A 327 1.42 15.92 32.82
CA ARG A 327 1.78 14.52 32.65
C ARG A 327 1.10 13.67 33.73
N LEU A 328 0.22 12.78 33.28
CA LEU A 328 -0.38 11.73 34.09
C LEU A 328 0.45 10.44 33.98
N THR A 329 0.78 9.83 35.11
CA THR A 329 1.51 8.55 35.20
C THR A 329 0.79 7.57 36.11
N VAL A 330 0.89 6.26 35.83
CA VAL A 330 0.32 5.20 36.66
C VAL A 330 1.41 4.32 37.26
N GLU A 331 1.24 3.91 38.52
CA GLU A 331 2.11 2.97 39.21
C GLU A 331 1.30 1.99 40.08
N PRO A 332 1.54 0.66 40.01
CA PRO A 332 2.43 -0.03 39.07
C PRO A 332 1.91 0.03 37.62
N HIS A 333 2.75 -0.33 36.65
CA HIS A 333 2.34 -0.44 35.24
C HIS A 333 1.60 -1.75 34.95
N ASP A 334 2.04 -2.86 35.57
CA ASP A 334 1.39 -4.17 35.49
C ASP A 334 0.41 -4.34 36.66
N ILE A 335 -0.85 -3.97 36.41
CA ILE A 335 -1.94 -3.94 37.39
C ILE A 335 -2.80 -5.20 37.25
N PHE A 336 -2.96 -5.99 38.30
CA PHE A 336 -3.89 -7.12 38.36
C PHE A 336 -5.14 -6.79 39.17
N GLU A 337 -6.22 -7.52 38.96
CA GLU A 337 -7.45 -7.38 39.76
C GLU A 337 -7.15 -7.56 41.26
N GLY A 338 -7.58 -6.59 42.08
CA GLY A 338 -7.28 -6.51 43.50
C GLY A 338 -5.97 -5.77 43.86
N ASP A 339 -5.10 -5.44 42.91
CA ASP A 339 -3.96 -4.54 43.17
C ASP A 339 -4.46 -3.11 43.40
N THR A 340 -3.80 -2.39 44.31
CA THR A 340 -3.92 -0.93 44.39
C THR A 340 -3.00 -0.28 43.36
N PHE A 341 -3.53 0.63 42.54
CA PHE A 341 -2.76 1.47 41.64
C PHE A 341 -2.92 2.94 42.01
N THR A 342 -1.90 3.74 41.74
CA THR A 342 -1.90 5.19 41.94
C THR A 342 -1.64 5.89 40.63
N LEU A 343 -2.49 6.88 40.34
CA LEU A 343 -2.35 7.85 39.28
C LEU A 343 -1.84 9.16 39.87
N THR A 344 -0.71 9.63 39.36
CA THR A 344 -0.09 10.90 39.74
C THR A 344 -0.10 11.84 38.54
N CYS A 345 -0.69 13.00 38.71
CA CYS A 345 -0.63 14.11 37.76
C CYS A 345 0.45 15.10 38.17
N SER A 346 1.26 15.53 37.20
CA SER A 346 2.40 16.40 37.42
C SER A 346 2.50 17.46 36.33
N VAL A 347 2.96 18.65 36.73
CA VAL A 347 3.32 19.77 35.85
C VAL A 347 4.79 20.06 36.10
N ALA A 348 5.59 20.13 35.04
CA ALA A 348 7.04 20.24 35.11
C ALA A 348 7.49 21.71 35.23
N ASN A 349 7.13 22.53 34.25
CA ASN A 349 7.38 23.96 34.24
C ASN A 349 6.12 24.72 34.64
N VAL A 350 6.26 25.71 35.51
CA VAL A 350 5.25 26.70 35.91
C VAL A 350 5.92 28.08 35.84
N SER A 351 5.21 29.08 35.35
CA SER A 351 5.69 30.45 35.20
C SER A 351 5.62 31.21 36.53
N GLU A 352 6.56 32.12 36.77
CA GLU A 352 6.61 33.02 37.94
C GLU A 352 5.36 33.91 38.12
N ARG A 353 4.44 33.91 37.14
CA ARG A 353 3.13 34.59 37.20
C ARG A 353 2.00 33.74 37.79
N VAL A 354 2.24 32.48 38.18
CA VAL A 354 1.24 31.57 38.76
C VAL A 354 1.88 30.76 39.89
N ASP A 355 1.33 30.88 41.10
CA ASP A 355 1.79 30.06 42.22
C ASP A 355 1.37 28.60 42.05
N ARG A 356 2.22 27.67 42.48
CA ARG A 356 1.98 26.22 42.27
C ARG A 356 0.77 25.68 43.05
N GLU A 357 0.27 26.44 44.01
CA GLU A 357 -0.91 26.15 44.83
C GLU A 357 -2.23 26.58 44.16
N ASP A 358 -2.19 27.54 43.21
CA ASP A 358 -3.34 27.95 42.38
C ASP A 358 -3.71 26.91 41.32
N LEU A 359 -2.84 25.91 41.08
CA LEU A 359 -3.07 24.84 40.12
C LEU A 359 -4.16 23.88 40.65
N GLN A 360 -5.37 23.97 40.10
CA GLN A 360 -6.46 23.05 40.43
C GLN A 360 -6.35 21.80 39.55
N PHE A 361 -6.22 20.63 40.18
CA PHE A 361 -6.08 19.34 39.49
C PHE A 361 -7.39 18.55 39.53
N VAL A 362 -7.84 18.06 38.37
CA VAL A 362 -8.98 17.16 38.25
C VAL A 362 -8.60 15.93 37.43
N ILE A 363 -8.77 14.74 38.00
CA ILE A 363 -8.58 13.47 37.29
C ILE A 363 -9.95 12.94 36.90
N TYR A 364 -10.12 12.74 35.60
CA TYR A 364 -11.29 12.13 34.98
C TYR A 364 -10.98 10.68 34.57
N ARG A 365 -11.99 9.81 34.64
CA ARG A 365 -12.02 8.49 34.01
C ARG A 365 -13.20 8.46 33.04
N ASP A 366 -12.90 8.33 31.74
CA ASP A 366 -13.89 8.36 30.66
C ASP A 366 -14.90 9.53 30.83
N TRP A 367 -14.33 10.72 31.09
CA TRP A 367 -15.01 12.00 31.36
C TRP A 367 -15.83 12.10 32.66
N THR A 368 -15.91 11.04 33.46
CA THR A 368 -16.43 11.12 34.85
C THR A 368 -15.33 11.61 35.79
N ASN A 369 -15.57 12.64 36.61
CA ASN A 369 -14.61 13.08 37.63
C ASN A 369 -14.44 11.98 38.69
N VAL A 370 -13.19 11.59 38.98
CA VAL A 370 -12.84 10.59 40.00
C VAL A 370 -11.88 11.11 41.08
N SER A 371 -11.29 12.31 40.90
CA SER A 371 -10.49 12.99 41.93
C SER A 371 -10.40 14.49 41.63
N ALA A 372 -10.57 15.33 42.64
CA ALA A 372 -10.23 16.76 42.61
C ALA A 372 -8.85 17.01 43.24
N SER A 373 -7.88 16.14 42.93
CA SER A 373 -6.51 16.19 43.44
C SER A 373 -5.52 15.71 42.38
N HIS A 374 -4.26 16.13 42.52
CA HIS A 374 -3.15 15.71 41.68
C HIS A 374 -2.79 14.22 41.85
N VAL A 375 -3.35 13.54 42.86
CA VAL A 375 -3.23 12.09 43.06
C VAL A 375 -4.62 11.44 43.11
N TYR A 376 -4.72 10.24 42.55
CA TYR A 376 -5.85 9.32 42.73
C TYR A 376 -5.31 7.90 42.93
N SER A 377 -5.74 7.22 43.99
CA SER A 377 -5.44 5.80 44.19
C SER A 377 -6.73 4.98 44.11
N GLY A 378 -6.70 3.87 43.39
CA GLY A 378 -7.85 2.98 43.19
C GLY A 378 -7.48 1.51 43.33
N VAL A 379 -8.46 0.68 43.65
CA VAL A 379 -8.32 -0.78 43.60
C VAL A 379 -8.75 -1.26 42.22
N ALA A 380 -7.93 -2.11 41.61
CA ALA A 380 -8.08 -2.58 40.25
C ALA A 380 -9.22 -3.61 40.09
N GLY A 381 -10.08 -3.38 39.10
CA GLY A 381 -11.12 -4.32 38.68
C GLY A 381 -12.01 -3.74 37.58
N ALA A 382 -13.08 -4.45 37.19
CA ALA A 382 -13.99 -4.02 36.13
C ALA A 382 -14.51 -2.57 36.30
N GLY A 383 -14.86 -2.17 37.52
CA GLY A 383 -15.33 -0.82 37.85
C GLY A 383 -14.25 0.26 37.98
N SER A 384 -12.96 -0.08 37.80
CA SER A 384 -11.83 0.87 37.72
C SER A 384 -11.18 0.91 36.33
N ASN A 385 -11.57 0.02 35.42
CA ASN A 385 -11.06 0.03 34.04
C ASN A 385 -11.58 1.27 33.31
N GLY A 386 -10.73 1.88 32.48
CA GLY A 386 -11.10 3.10 31.77
C GLY A 386 -9.91 3.90 31.22
N ASN A 387 -10.22 4.99 30.51
CA ASN A 387 -9.22 5.94 30.03
C ASN A 387 -9.17 7.14 30.98
N TYR A 388 -8.06 7.29 31.69
CA TYR A 388 -7.84 8.36 32.63
C TYR A 388 -7.17 9.57 31.97
N VAL A 389 -7.59 10.78 32.35
CA VAL A 389 -7.05 12.07 31.91
C VAL A 389 -6.93 12.97 33.13
N CYS A 390 -5.82 13.69 33.26
CA CYS A 390 -5.72 14.81 34.19
C CYS A 390 -5.97 16.12 33.45
N GLU A 391 -6.84 16.95 33.98
CA GLU A 391 -6.93 18.37 33.63
C GLU A 391 -6.34 19.20 34.76
N VAL A 392 -5.55 20.21 34.40
CA VAL A 392 -5.06 21.23 35.32
C VAL A 392 -5.63 22.57 34.89
N LEU A 393 -6.28 23.26 35.82
CA LEU A 393 -6.95 24.54 35.63
C LEU A 393 -6.27 25.61 36.50
N VAL A 394 -6.08 26.79 35.93
CA VAL A 394 -5.69 28.00 36.66
C VAL A 394 -6.81 29.02 36.49
N HIS A 395 -7.41 29.42 37.62
CA HIS A 395 -8.48 30.40 37.64
C HIS A 395 -8.04 31.63 38.44
N SER A 396 -7.63 32.68 37.71
CA SER A 396 -7.17 33.95 38.27
C SER A 396 -7.95 35.11 37.66
N VAL A 397 -7.86 36.30 38.27
CA VAL A 397 -8.55 37.53 37.82
C VAL A 397 -8.14 37.94 36.38
N ARG A 398 -7.03 37.44 35.84
CA ARG A 398 -6.51 37.79 34.50
C ARG A 398 -6.39 36.61 33.53
N HIS A 399 -6.38 35.38 34.02
CA HIS A 399 -6.13 34.17 33.22
C HIS A 399 -7.08 33.05 33.65
N SER A 400 -7.75 32.45 32.67
CA SER A 400 -8.55 31.22 32.83
C SER A 400 -8.04 30.19 31.82
N VAL A 401 -7.03 29.41 32.20
CA VAL A 401 -6.34 28.45 31.33
C VAL A 401 -6.52 27.05 31.89
N SER A 402 -6.95 26.11 31.06
CA SER A 402 -6.85 24.68 31.38
C SER A 402 -6.08 23.89 30.32
N LYS A 403 -5.33 22.89 30.76
CA LYS A 403 -4.58 21.96 29.90
C LYS A 403 -4.86 20.53 30.36
N GLN A 404 -5.08 19.63 29.38
CA GLN A 404 -5.32 18.21 29.62
C GLN A 404 -4.07 17.36 29.29
N SER A 405 -3.93 16.23 29.99
CA SER A 405 -2.86 15.26 29.80
C SER A 405 -3.10 14.34 28.61
N ALA A 406 -2.07 13.59 28.21
CA ALA A 406 -2.28 12.36 27.44
C ALA A 406 -3.18 11.37 28.22
N ARG A 407 -3.91 10.52 27.49
CA ARG A 407 -4.79 9.48 28.05
C ARG A 407 -3.97 8.30 28.57
N VAL A 408 -4.25 7.86 29.79
CA VAL A 408 -3.67 6.65 30.40
C VAL A 408 -4.76 5.59 30.51
N ALA A 409 -4.65 4.50 29.75
CA ALA A 409 -5.63 3.41 29.77
C ALA A 409 -5.30 2.42 30.90
N VAL A 410 -6.09 2.42 31.97
CA VAL A 410 -5.98 1.44 33.06
C VAL A 410 -6.86 0.23 32.72
N ARG A 411 -6.26 -0.96 32.71
CA ARG A 411 -6.94 -2.23 32.45
C ARG A 411 -6.39 -3.30 33.39
N ALA A 412 -7.17 -3.67 34.39
CA ALA A 412 -6.84 -4.71 35.35
C ALA A 412 -6.67 -6.08 34.63
N LYS A 413 -5.55 -6.75 34.91
CA LYS A 413 -5.26 -8.11 34.43
C LYS A 413 -5.82 -9.14 35.39
N VAL A 414 -6.46 -10.19 34.88
CA VAL A 414 -6.94 -11.30 35.71
C VAL A 414 -5.73 -12.14 36.17
N PRO A 415 -5.55 -12.41 37.47
CA PRO A 415 -4.52 -13.35 37.95
C PRO A 415 -4.69 -14.74 37.36
N VAL A 416 -3.59 -15.45 37.06
CA VAL A 416 -3.68 -16.81 36.52
C VAL A 416 -4.23 -17.81 37.55
N SER A 417 -5.21 -18.60 37.14
CA SER A 417 -5.78 -19.67 37.99
C SER A 417 -4.84 -20.87 38.09
N LYS A 418 -5.11 -21.75 39.07
CA LYS A 418 -4.49 -23.07 39.17
C LYS A 418 -4.52 -23.80 37.83
N PRO A 419 -3.37 -24.27 37.31
CA PRO A 419 -3.35 -24.96 36.03
C PRO A 419 -4.03 -26.33 36.12
N ARG A 420 -4.48 -26.82 34.98
CA ARG A 420 -4.83 -28.23 34.73
C ARG A 420 -3.74 -28.84 33.85
N LEU A 421 -3.31 -30.05 34.21
CA LEU A 421 -2.32 -30.82 33.47
C LEU A 421 -2.98 -32.12 32.99
N SER A 422 -2.90 -32.40 31.69
CA SER A 422 -3.52 -33.58 31.06
C SER A 422 -2.63 -34.18 29.96
N VAL A 423 -2.77 -35.48 29.71
CA VAL A 423 -2.19 -36.10 28.50
C VAL A 423 -3.04 -35.69 27.29
N ARG A 424 -2.39 -35.24 26.22
CA ARG A 424 -3.07 -34.88 24.97
C ARG A 424 -3.75 -36.12 24.37
N GLY A 425 -5.08 -36.09 24.28
CA GLY A 425 -5.89 -37.25 23.86
C GLY A 425 -6.31 -38.19 25.00
N GLY A 426 -6.01 -37.86 26.26
CA GLY A 426 -6.48 -38.57 27.46
C GLY A 426 -5.92 -39.99 27.69
N THR A 427 -5.21 -40.54 26.71
CA THR A 427 -4.73 -41.94 26.69
C THR A 427 -3.21 -41.97 26.56
N LEU A 428 -2.56 -42.86 27.33
CA LEU A 428 -1.11 -43.00 27.38
C LEU A 428 -0.69 -44.46 27.24
N VAL A 429 0.19 -44.74 26.27
CA VAL A 429 0.78 -46.08 26.08
C VAL A 429 2.14 -46.14 26.78
N LEU A 430 2.34 -47.10 27.68
CA LEU A 430 3.61 -47.25 28.38
C LEU A 430 4.77 -47.53 27.41
N GLY A 431 5.91 -46.89 27.66
CA GLY A 431 7.11 -46.92 26.81
C GLY A 431 7.08 -46.00 25.57
N MET A 432 5.93 -45.42 25.20
CA MET A 432 5.80 -44.53 24.04
C MET A 432 5.90 -43.05 24.44
N PRO A 433 6.54 -42.18 23.63
CA PRO A 433 6.55 -40.73 23.88
C PRO A 433 5.14 -40.14 23.76
N PHE A 434 4.86 -39.09 24.54
CA PHE A 434 3.53 -38.49 24.64
C PHE A 434 3.62 -36.97 24.83
N GLN A 435 2.49 -36.29 24.63
CA GLN A 435 2.36 -34.84 24.89
C GLN A 435 1.54 -34.57 26.13
N LEU A 436 1.99 -33.59 26.92
CA LEU A 436 1.25 -33.01 28.03
C LEU A 436 0.73 -31.64 27.63
N LEU A 437 -0.55 -31.39 27.88
CA LEU A 437 -1.18 -30.08 27.79
C LEU A 437 -1.24 -29.50 29.20
N CYS A 438 -0.76 -28.27 29.37
CA CYS A 438 -1.05 -27.45 30.53
C CYS A 438 -1.89 -26.23 30.11
N HIS A 439 -2.91 -25.89 30.88
CA HIS A 439 -3.69 -24.66 30.70
C HIS A 439 -4.25 -24.18 32.04
N SER A 440 -4.65 -22.92 32.13
CA SER A 440 -5.42 -22.37 33.25
C SER A 440 -6.78 -21.92 32.74
N ASP A 441 -7.83 -22.05 33.57
CA ASP A 441 -9.20 -21.69 33.19
C ASP A 441 -9.44 -20.18 33.23
N ALA A 442 -8.64 -19.44 33.99
CA ALA A 442 -8.63 -17.98 34.04
C ALA A 442 -7.21 -17.41 34.09
N GLY A 443 -7.06 -16.16 33.67
CA GLY A 443 -5.81 -15.41 33.68
C GLY A 443 -5.62 -14.59 32.40
N SER A 444 -5.18 -13.34 32.53
CA SER A 444 -4.78 -12.52 31.37
C SER A 444 -3.46 -13.00 30.78
N LEU A 445 -3.36 -12.96 29.45
CA LEU A 445 -2.14 -13.23 28.69
C LEU A 445 -1.11 -12.09 28.83
N PRO A 446 0.20 -12.35 28.71
CA PRO A 446 0.81 -13.66 28.46
C PRO A 446 0.90 -14.53 29.73
N ILE A 447 0.65 -15.83 29.60
CA ILE A 447 0.82 -16.80 30.70
C ILE A 447 2.03 -17.68 30.39
N THR A 448 3.00 -17.70 31.29
CA THR A 448 4.17 -18.59 31.23
C THR A 448 3.90 -19.86 32.03
N TYR A 449 3.92 -21.00 31.34
CA TYR A 449 3.84 -22.33 31.91
C TYR A 449 5.23 -22.98 31.96
N VAL A 450 5.53 -23.72 33.03
CA VAL A 450 6.77 -24.50 33.17
C VAL A 450 6.43 -25.91 33.64
N LEU A 451 6.87 -26.92 32.90
CA LEU A 451 6.69 -28.33 33.25
C LEU A 451 7.94 -28.90 33.93
N TYR A 452 7.70 -29.64 35.02
CA TYR A 452 8.67 -30.43 35.75
C TYR A 452 8.21 -31.91 35.74
N GLY A 453 9.14 -32.85 35.67
CA GLY A 453 8.82 -34.28 35.71
C GLY A 453 9.97 -35.18 35.25
N PRO A 454 9.79 -36.51 35.24
CA PRO A 454 10.82 -37.48 34.86
C PRO A 454 11.31 -37.24 33.42
N GLY A 455 12.60 -36.94 33.27
CA GLY A 455 13.21 -36.62 31.96
C GLY A 455 12.92 -35.22 31.42
N VAL A 456 12.12 -34.39 32.10
CA VAL A 456 11.78 -33.03 31.66
C VAL A 456 12.65 -32.00 32.39
N GLN A 457 13.61 -31.43 31.66
CA GLN A 457 14.49 -30.36 32.15
C GLN A 457 13.79 -28.99 32.12
N ASN A 458 12.87 -28.77 33.06
CA ASN A 458 12.21 -27.49 33.34
C ASN A 458 11.66 -26.77 32.08
N GLN A 459 11.03 -27.52 31.16
CA GLN A 459 10.60 -26.98 29.87
C GLN A 459 9.60 -25.83 30.09
N ARG A 460 9.87 -24.67 29.47
CA ARG A 460 9.02 -23.46 29.55
C ARG A 460 8.27 -23.25 28.23
N ARG A 461 6.99 -22.90 28.32
CA ARG A 461 6.20 -22.36 27.20
C ARG A 461 5.38 -21.17 27.66
N THR A 462 5.53 -20.03 26.99
CA THR A 462 4.66 -18.87 27.19
C THR A 462 3.56 -18.89 26.13
N VAL A 463 2.32 -18.67 26.57
CA VAL A 463 1.13 -18.52 25.74
C VAL A 463 0.83 -17.03 25.69
N SER A 464 0.83 -16.45 24.49
CA SER A 464 0.69 -15.01 24.27
C SER A 464 -0.50 -14.63 23.39
N ARG A 465 -1.18 -15.61 22.78
CA ARG A 465 -2.36 -15.40 21.91
C ARG A 465 -3.55 -16.27 22.35
N PRO A 466 -4.80 -15.81 22.19
CA PRO A 466 -5.97 -16.68 22.35
C PRO A 466 -5.88 -17.90 21.44
N GLY A 467 -6.26 -19.08 21.95
CA GLY A 467 -6.22 -20.35 21.22
C GLY A 467 -4.84 -21.02 21.15
N GLU A 468 -3.75 -20.37 21.57
CA GLU A 468 -2.44 -21.02 21.69
C GLU A 468 -2.40 -21.96 22.92
N LEU A 469 -1.82 -23.15 22.76
CA LEU A 469 -1.78 -24.20 23.78
C LEU A 469 -0.35 -24.38 24.34
N ALA A 470 -0.20 -24.47 25.66
CA ALA A 470 1.07 -24.85 26.28
C ALA A 470 1.25 -26.38 26.25
N LEU A 471 1.74 -26.86 25.11
CA LEU A 471 2.09 -28.26 24.88
C LEU A 471 3.57 -28.53 25.20
N PHE A 472 3.81 -29.66 25.88
CA PHE A 472 5.12 -30.15 26.29
C PHE A 472 5.33 -31.58 25.78
N ASN A 473 6.54 -31.92 25.36
CA ASN A 473 6.88 -33.25 24.87
C ASN A 473 7.54 -34.07 25.99
N SER A 474 7.05 -35.27 26.28
CA SER A 474 7.64 -36.19 27.25
C SER A 474 8.17 -37.45 26.57
N SER A 475 9.33 -37.93 27.03
CA SER A 475 9.77 -39.31 26.80
C SER A 475 8.78 -40.31 27.40
N GLY A 476 8.71 -41.52 26.83
CA GLY A 476 7.84 -42.57 27.33
C GLY A 476 8.19 -43.04 28.74
N ILE A 477 7.17 -43.27 29.55
CA ILE A 477 7.29 -43.83 30.90
C ILE A 477 6.94 -45.32 30.89
N PHE A 478 7.68 -46.13 31.62
CA PHE A 478 7.48 -47.59 31.73
C PHE A 478 6.73 -47.99 33.01
N ASP A 479 6.21 -47.02 33.75
CA ASP A 479 5.56 -47.18 35.04
C ASP A 479 4.50 -46.07 35.20
N ALA A 480 3.25 -46.46 35.44
CA ALA A 480 2.12 -45.56 35.57
C ALA A 480 2.19 -44.65 36.81
N ALA A 481 2.87 -45.07 37.88
CA ALA A 481 3.02 -44.27 39.10
C ALA A 481 3.79 -42.97 38.84
N LYS A 482 4.65 -42.94 37.81
CA LYS A 482 5.40 -41.74 37.40
C LYS A 482 4.49 -40.61 36.92
N LEU A 483 3.23 -40.86 36.54
CA LEU A 483 2.27 -39.80 36.23
C LEU A 483 2.00 -38.87 37.41
N GLY A 484 2.04 -39.37 38.65
CA GLY A 484 1.90 -38.55 39.86
C GLY A 484 3.07 -37.59 40.13
N THR A 485 4.16 -37.68 39.36
CA THR A 485 5.39 -36.88 39.56
C THR A 485 5.54 -35.71 38.59
N PHE A 486 4.66 -35.57 37.59
CA PHE A 486 4.63 -34.39 36.73
C PHE A 486 3.94 -33.23 37.44
N LEU A 487 4.52 -32.04 37.30
CA LEU A 487 4.05 -30.81 37.94
C LEU A 487 4.14 -29.67 36.92
N CYS A 488 3.02 -29.02 36.64
CA CYS A 488 2.99 -27.78 35.88
C CYS A 488 2.89 -26.58 36.84
N HIS A 489 3.73 -25.57 36.61
CA HIS A 489 3.62 -24.24 37.20
C HIS A 489 3.05 -23.27 36.16
N ALA A 490 2.15 -22.37 36.57
CA ALA A 490 1.63 -21.27 35.74
C ALA A 490 1.92 -19.92 36.41
N ARG A 491 2.28 -18.91 35.60
CA ARG A 491 2.55 -17.54 36.06
C ARG A 491 2.20 -16.52 34.97
N ASN A 492 1.44 -15.48 35.31
CA ASN A 492 1.32 -14.26 34.50
C ASN A 492 1.75 -12.96 35.22
N ARG A 493 2.08 -13.04 36.52
CA ARG A 493 2.64 -11.95 37.33
C ARG A 493 4.05 -12.32 37.81
N ASP A 494 5.04 -11.49 37.55
CA ASP A 494 6.43 -11.78 37.95
C ASP A 494 6.63 -11.73 39.46
N SER A 495 5.97 -10.77 40.13
CA SER A 495 5.92 -10.62 41.58
C SER A 495 4.88 -11.55 42.23
N GLY A 496 5.18 -12.86 42.28
CA GLY A 496 4.35 -13.81 43.05
C GLY A 496 4.81 -15.27 42.96
N PRO A 497 4.38 -16.14 43.90
CA PRO A 497 4.54 -17.58 43.76
C PRO A 497 3.77 -18.07 42.52
N PRO A 498 4.32 -18.98 41.70
CA PRO A 498 3.58 -19.56 40.59
C PRO A 498 2.51 -20.52 41.11
N GLU A 499 1.34 -20.53 40.47
CA GLU A 499 0.29 -21.50 40.74
C GLU A 499 0.66 -22.89 40.21
N LYS A 500 0.20 -23.96 40.88
CA LYS A 500 0.79 -25.31 40.72
C LYS A 500 -0.26 -26.41 40.58
N SER A 501 0.02 -27.42 39.75
CA SER A 501 -0.85 -28.58 39.57
C SER A 501 -0.13 -29.82 39.03
N GLY A 502 -0.52 -31.01 39.51
CA GLY A 502 0.10 -32.28 39.11
C GLY A 502 -0.66 -33.55 39.56
N LEU A 503 -1.10 -33.61 40.83
CA LEU A 503 -1.72 -34.81 41.43
C LEU A 503 -2.98 -35.35 40.72
N GLN A 504 -3.62 -34.58 39.83
CA GLN A 504 -4.78 -35.07 39.07
C GLN A 504 -4.41 -35.94 37.87
N LEU A 505 -3.20 -35.83 37.31
CA LEU A 505 -2.83 -36.44 36.02
C LEU A 505 -3.01 -37.97 36.00
N GLN A 506 -2.66 -38.64 37.10
CA GLN A 506 -2.82 -40.10 37.24
C GLN A 506 -4.28 -40.56 37.30
N ARG A 507 -5.22 -39.66 37.66
CA ARG A 507 -6.67 -39.97 37.75
C ARG A 507 -7.45 -39.64 36.47
N SER A 508 -6.91 -38.77 35.63
CA SER A 508 -7.54 -38.31 34.37
C SER A 508 -6.97 -38.97 33.11
N THR A 509 -5.98 -39.85 33.24
CA THR A 509 -5.30 -40.51 32.11
C THR A 509 -5.64 -41.99 32.04
N ILE A 510 -6.11 -42.45 30.89
CA ILE A 510 -6.27 -43.89 30.58
C ILE A 510 -4.89 -44.45 30.24
N VAL A 511 -4.37 -45.37 31.06
CA VAL A 511 -3.05 -45.98 30.83
C VAL A 511 -3.20 -47.34 30.16
N ILE A 512 -2.53 -47.52 29.02
CA ILE A 512 -2.44 -48.78 28.28
C ILE A 512 -1.02 -49.32 28.43
N GLU A 513 -0.89 -50.48 29.05
CA GLU A 513 0.30 -51.30 29.04
C GLU A 513 0.32 -52.14 27.74
N PRO A 514 1.39 -52.08 26.92
CA PRO A 514 1.55 -52.97 25.78
C PRO A 514 1.58 -54.45 26.19
N VAL A 515 1.12 -55.35 25.33
CA VAL A 515 1.23 -56.79 25.62
C VAL A 515 2.68 -57.25 25.74
N SER A 516 2.92 -58.07 26.76
CA SER A 516 4.12 -58.88 26.94
C SER A 516 4.37 -59.84 25.75
N ARG A 517 5.55 -60.50 25.71
CA ARG A 517 5.77 -61.60 24.75
C ARG A 517 4.91 -62.81 25.16
N PRO A 518 3.99 -63.30 24.31
CA PRO A 518 3.12 -64.39 24.70
C PRO A 518 3.84 -65.73 24.80
N LEU A 519 3.33 -66.57 25.70
CA LEU A 519 3.77 -67.94 25.94
C LEU A 519 2.67 -68.88 25.44
N LEU A 520 3.01 -69.72 24.46
CA LEU A 520 2.11 -70.77 23.98
C LEU A 520 2.34 -72.05 24.79
N GLY A 521 1.34 -72.44 25.59
CA GLY A 521 1.27 -73.71 26.29
C GLY A 521 0.43 -74.75 25.54
N LEU A 522 0.71 -76.02 25.81
CA LEU A 522 -0.07 -77.17 25.32
C LEU A 522 -0.59 -77.97 26.52
N SER A 523 -1.82 -78.47 26.46
CA SER A 523 -2.32 -79.42 27.47
C SER A 523 -1.62 -80.78 27.41
N THR A 524 -1.09 -81.18 26.25
CA THR A 524 -0.29 -82.40 26.05
C THR A 524 0.76 -82.18 24.96
N THR A 525 1.94 -82.80 25.08
CA THR A 525 3.05 -82.65 24.12
C THR A 525 2.97 -83.59 22.91
N SER A 526 2.17 -84.65 23.01
CA SER A 526 1.84 -85.54 21.90
C SER A 526 0.38 -85.95 21.99
N VAL A 527 -0.33 -85.90 20.87
CA VAL A 527 -1.78 -86.15 20.78
C VAL A 527 -2.02 -87.38 19.91
N ALA A 528 -2.97 -88.25 20.26
CA ALA A 528 -3.37 -89.35 19.39
C ALA A 528 -4.39 -88.87 18.35
N GLU A 529 -4.32 -89.41 17.12
CA GLU A 529 -5.31 -89.13 16.07
C GLU A 529 -6.76 -89.28 16.61
N GLY A 530 -7.59 -88.26 16.41
CA GLY A 530 -8.97 -88.21 16.88
C GLY A 530 -9.19 -87.67 18.30
N GLN A 531 -8.13 -87.34 19.06
CA GLN A 531 -8.25 -86.54 20.30
C GLN A 531 -8.31 -85.03 19.98
N THR A 532 -8.52 -84.20 21.01
CA THR A 532 -8.50 -82.73 20.93
C THR A 532 -7.15 -82.18 21.38
N LEU A 533 -6.64 -81.18 20.65
CA LEU A 533 -5.44 -80.41 20.97
C LEU A 533 -5.81 -79.00 21.41
N THR A 534 -5.62 -78.69 22.70
CA THR A 534 -5.81 -77.34 23.26
C THR A 534 -4.51 -76.53 23.15
N LEU A 535 -4.59 -75.38 22.48
CA LEU A 535 -3.53 -74.39 22.34
C LEU A 535 -3.82 -73.19 23.25
N VAL A 536 -3.10 -73.05 24.35
CA VAL A 536 -3.35 -72.00 25.35
C VAL A 536 -2.31 -70.90 25.22
N CYS A 537 -2.72 -69.69 24.88
CA CYS A 537 -1.82 -68.54 24.76
C CYS A 537 -1.95 -67.66 26.00
N SER A 538 -0.84 -67.37 26.69
CA SER A 538 -0.82 -66.55 27.92
C SER A 538 0.19 -65.40 27.86
N LEU A 539 -0.08 -64.36 28.65
CA LEU A 539 0.68 -63.12 28.79
C LEU A 539 1.00 -62.88 30.26
N THR A 540 2.12 -62.22 30.54
CA THR A 540 2.49 -61.80 31.91
C THR A 540 1.95 -60.41 32.27
N HIS A 541 1.78 -59.55 31.27
CA HIS A 541 1.24 -58.19 31.40
C HIS A 541 0.68 -57.67 30.06
N GLY A 542 -0.09 -56.57 30.12
CA GLY A 542 -0.80 -55.95 29.01
C GLY A 542 -2.26 -55.57 29.33
N THR A 543 -2.70 -54.37 28.97
CA THR A 543 -4.06 -53.87 29.25
C THR A 543 -5.10 -54.48 28.30
N PRO A 544 -6.21 -55.08 28.79
CA PRO A 544 -7.28 -55.58 27.93
C PRO A 544 -8.16 -54.47 27.32
N PRO A 545 -8.96 -54.74 26.28
CA PRO A 545 -9.15 -56.04 25.62
C PRO A 545 -7.92 -56.50 24.84
N ILE A 546 -7.67 -57.81 24.82
CA ILE A 546 -6.52 -58.42 24.12
C ILE A 546 -7.02 -59.36 23.04
N SER A 547 -6.56 -59.16 21.80
CA SER A 547 -6.79 -60.07 20.68
C SER A 547 -5.68 -61.11 20.62
N PHE A 548 -6.06 -62.38 20.74
CA PHE A 548 -5.22 -63.57 20.61
C PHE A 548 -5.51 -64.24 19.26
N THR A 549 -4.49 -64.52 18.45
CA THR A 549 -4.63 -65.17 17.15
C THR A 549 -3.68 -66.36 17.04
N TRP A 550 -4.18 -67.54 16.68
CA TRP A 550 -3.39 -68.77 16.60
C TRP A 550 -3.01 -69.08 15.14
N TYR A 551 -1.76 -69.50 14.95
CA TYR A 551 -1.20 -69.83 13.65
C TYR A 551 -0.54 -71.21 13.67
N HIS A 552 -0.63 -71.92 12.55
CA HIS A 552 0.18 -73.10 12.26
C HIS A 552 1.13 -72.79 11.10
N GLN A 553 2.40 -73.15 11.22
CA GLN A 553 3.47 -72.70 10.32
C GLN A 553 3.27 -73.07 8.83
N LYS A 554 2.45 -74.09 8.52
CA LYS A 554 2.16 -74.53 7.14
C LYS A 554 0.72 -74.21 6.67
N LYS A 555 -0.08 -73.49 7.46
CA LYS A 555 -1.48 -73.15 7.12
C LYS A 555 -1.66 -71.62 7.13
N VAL A 556 -2.30 -71.10 6.09
CA VAL A 556 -2.72 -69.70 5.91
C VAL A 556 -4.15 -69.78 5.35
N PRO A 557 -5.15 -69.01 5.86
CA PRO A 557 -5.12 -67.97 6.90
C PRO A 557 -4.75 -68.47 8.32
N PRO A 558 -4.68 -67.57 9.35
CA PRO A 558 -4.72 -67.96 10.76
C PRO A 558 -5.83 -68.97 11.07
N LEU A 559 -5.61 -69.76 12.14
CA LEU A 559 -6.50 -70.83 12.56
C LEU A 559 -7.77 -70.32 13.26
N GLU A 560 -7.59 -69.29 14.09
CA GLU A 560 -8.62 -68.72 14.95
C GLU A 560 -8.14 -67.34 15.45
N SER A 561 -9.06 -66.42 15.71
CA SER A 561 -8.77 -65.16 16.40
C SER A 561 -9.87 -64.83 17.43
N ARG A 562 -9.49 -64.54 18.68
CA ARG A 562 -10.41 -64.28 19.80
C ARG A 562 -9.98 -63.06 20.59
N THR A 563 -10.92 -62.19 20.93
CA THR A 563 -10.69 -61.05 21.83
C THR A 563 -11.16 -61.40 23.23
N SER A 564 -10.29 -61.24 24.23
CA SER A 564 -10.56 -61.60 25.62
C SER A 564 -10.20 -60.48 26.58
N ASN A 565 -10.91 -60.42 27.71
CA ASN A 565 -10.62 -59.49 28.82
C ASN A 565 -9.65 -60.10 29.86
N LYS A 566 -9.01 -61.22 29.52
CA LYS A 566 -8.03 -61.94 30.35
C LYS A 566 -6.65 -61.90 29.71
N LEU A 567 -5.61 -62.09 30.52
CA LEU A 567 -4.22 -62.28 30.06
C LEU A 567 -3.95 -63.67 29.43
N GLN A 568 -4.99 -64.50 29.26
CA GLN A 568 -4.86 -65.86 28.74
C GLN A 568 -6.14 -66.27 28.02
N GLU A 569 -5.99 -66.97 26.89
CA GLU A 569 -7.11 -67.51 26.12
C GLU A 569 -6.72 -68.86 25.49
N SER A 570 -7.72 -69.67 25.14
CA SER A 570 -7.52 -71.03 24.60
C SER A 570 -8.29 -71.29 23.30
N PHE A 571 -7.65 -72.04 22.39
CA PHE A 571 -8.25 -72.54 21.16
C PHE A 571 -8.09 -74.06 21.06
N ASP A 572 -9.18 -74.77 20.73
CA ASP A 572 -9.23 -76.23 20.65
C ASP A 572 -9.32 -76.72 19.20
N ILE A 573 -8.39 -77.59 18.81
CA ILE A 573 -8.43 -78.33 17.54
C ILE A 573 -8.98 -79.73 17.84
N SER A 574 -10.28 -79.91 17.58
CA SER A 574 -10.98 -81.19 17.79
C SER A 574 -10.68 -82.20 16.68
N SER A 575 -10.63 -83.49 17.04
CA SER A 575 -10.42 -84.62 16.11
C SER A 575 -9.13 -84.50 15.27
N VAL A 576 -8.02 -84.20 15.96
CA VAL A 576 -6.67 -83.98 15.39
C VAL A 576 -6.29 -85.06 14.38
N LYS A 577 -5.80 -84.62 13.22
CA LYS A 577 -5.31 -85.48 12.13
C LYS A 577 -3.80 -85.36 11.95
N ARG A 578 -3.22 -86.17 11.07
CA ARG A 578 -1.78 -86.09 10.77
C ARG A 578 -1.38 -84.80 10.05
N GLU A 579 -2.33 -84.15 9.38
CA GLU A 579 -2.13 -82.86 8.71
C GLU A 579 -2.11 -81.66 9.69
N ASP A 580 -2.30 -81.93 10.98
CA ASP A 580 -2.10 -81.01 12.11
C ASP A 580 -0.72 -81.22 12.78
N GLU A 581 0.11 -82.16 12.28
CA GLU A 581 1.48 -82.35 12.74
C GLU A 581 2.40 -81.21 12.23
N GLY A 582 2.93 -80.42 13.16
CA GLY A 582 3.77 -79.28 12.82
C GLY A 582 4.01 -78.32 13.98
N SER A 583 4.24 -77.05 13.64
CA SER A 583 4.61 -76.02 14.61
C SER A 583 3.58 -74.90 14.68
N TYR A 584 3.21 -74.57 15.91
CA TYR A 584 2.21 -73.57 16.26
C TYR A 584 2.86 -72.38 16.98
N TYR A 585 2.25 -71.21 16.81
CA TYR A 585 2.58 -70.00 17.55
C TYR A 585 1.30 -69.16 17.71
N CYS A 586 1.23 -68.35 18.76
CA CYS A 586 0.18 -67.34 18.91
C CYS A 586 0.74 -65.93 18.73
N MET A 587 -0.14 -65.04 18.33
CA MET A 587 0.07 -63.61 18.17
C MET A 587 -0.88 -62.87 19.10
N CYS A 588 -0.38 -61.89 19.84
CA CYS A 588 -1.17 -61.08 20.75
C CYS A 588 -1.06 -59.60 20.37
N THR A 589 -2.17 -58.87 20.44
CA THR A 589 -2.20 -57.42 20.34
C THR A 589 -3.31 -56.83 21.21
N ASN A 590 -3.20 -55.55 21.56
CA ASN A 590 -4.15 -54.79 22.37
C ASN A 590 -4.16 -53.32 21.90
N PRO A 591 -4.94 -52.40 22.51
CA PRO A 591 -5.00 -51.00 22.09
C PRO A 591 -3.68 -50.19 22.07
N ALA A 592 -2.54 -50.76 22.52
CA ALA A 592 -1.22 -50.18 22.26
C ALA A 592 -0.73 -50.39 20.81
N ASN A 593 -1.43 -51.21 20.01
CA ASN A 593 -1.06 -51.66 18.66
C ASN A 593 0.35 -52.27 18.52
N GLN A 594 0.94 -52.71 19.64
CA GLN A 594 2.25 -53.35 19.68
C GLN A 594 2.14 -54.88 19.63
N THR A 595 1.79 -55.42 18.48
CA THR A 595 1.67 -56.87 18.26
C THR A 595 2.96 -57.62 18.65
N LYS A 596 2.83 -58.70 19.44
CA LYS A 596 3.94 -59.61 19.81
C LYS A 596 3.61 -61.06 19.40
N LEU A 597 4.66 -61.83 19.12
CA LEU A 597 4.59 -63.23 18.71
C LEU A 597 5.17 -64.14 19.80
N SER A 598 4.61 -65.33 19.95
CA SER A 598 5.13 -66.35 20.86
C SER A 598 6.33 -67.08 20.26
N ASN A 599 7.07 -67.80 21.10
CA ASN A 599 7.93 -68.87 20.60
C ASN A 599 7.11 -69.93 19.86
N ARG A 600 7.76 -70.60 18.90
CA ARG A 600 7.20 -71.73 18.15
C ARG A 600 7.24 -73.00 19.00
N VAL A 601 6.12 -73.70 19.09
CA VAL A 601 6.01 -75.00 19.78
C VAL A 601 5.69 -76.07 18.74
N ALA A 602 6.32 -77.25 18.84
CA ALA A 602 6.06 -78.38 17.94
C ALA A 602 5.05 -79.35 18.58
N VAL A 603 4.11 -79.86 17.79
CA VAL A 603 3.11 -80.86 18.22
C VAL A 603 3.27 -82.11 17.36
N ALA A 604 3.50 -83.25 18.02
CA ALA A 604 3.59 -84.56 17.38
C ALA A 604 2.26 -85.33 17.46
N VAL A 605 1.76 -85.77 16.32
CA VAL A 605 0.52 -86.56 16.23
C VAL A 605 0.86 -88.04 16.10
N THR A 606 0.36 -88.87 17.02
CA THR A 606 0.64 -90.31 17.05
C THR A 606 -0.57 -91.13 16.58
N LEU A 607 -0.33 -92.26 15.91
CA LEU A 607 -1.41 -93.11 15.40
C LEU A 607 -2.37 -93.54 16.52
N ALA A 608 -3.67 -93.51 16.24
CA ALA A 608 -4.71 -93.90 17.19
C ALA A 608 -4.49 -95.31 17.76
N GLY A 609 -4.85 -95.52 19.03
CA GLY A 609 -4.64 -96.79 19.74
C GLY A 609 -5.26 -98.01 19.04
N TRP A 610 -6.42 -97.84 18.40
CA TRP A 610 -7.08 -98.91 17.64
C TRP A 610 -6.33 -99.30 16.35
N LYS A 611 -5.68 -98.34 15.66
CA LYS A 611 -4.80 -98.64 14.51
C LYS A 611 -3.56 -99.43 14.97
N LYS A 612 -2.98 -99.08 16.13
CA LYS A 612 -1.88 -99.83 16.76
C LYS A 612 -2.30 -101.25 17.14
N ALA A 613 -3.53 -101.41 17.67
CA ALA A 613 -4.09 -102.72 18.01
C ALA A 613 -4.30 -103.63 16.79
N LEU A 614 -4.78 -103.10 15.65
CA LEU A 614 -4.92 -103.85 14.40
C LEU A 614 -3.60 -104.41 13.87
N ILE A 615 -2.51 -103.66 14.01
CA ILE A 615 -1.16 -104.15 13.65
C ILE A 615 -0.75 -105.29 14.60
N ALA A 616 -0.96 -105.13 15.91
CA ALA A 616 -0.62 -106.14 16.91
C ALA A 616 -1.41 -107.45 16.73
N THR A 617 -2.73 -107.39 16.45
CA THR A 617 -3.55 -108.59 16.23
C THR A 617 -3.21 -109.32 14.92
N SER A 618 -2.84 -108.58 13.87
CA SER A 618 -2.31 -109.17 12.64
C SER A 618 -1.02 -109.97 12.90
N CYS A 619 -0.08 -109.39 13.66
CA CYS A 619 1.16 -110.06 14.03
C CYS A 619 0.93 -111.31 14.91
N THR A 620 0.03 -111.26 15.90
CA THR A 620 -0.23 -112.44 16.75
C THR A 620 -0.97 -113.56 16.02
N ALA A 621 -1.87 -113.23 15.09
CA ALA A 621 -2.54 -114.22 14.24
C ALA A 621 -1.54 -114.98 13.34
N LEU A 622 -0.57 -114.28 12.74
CA LEU A 622 0.51 -114.90 11.96
C LEU A 622 1.34 -115.89 12.80
N VAL A 623 1.68 -115.53 14.04
CA VAL A 623 2.42 -116.42 14.96
C VAL A 623 1.59 -117.66 15.34
N LEU A 624 0.29 -117.50 15.62
CA LEU A 624 -0.61 -118.61 15.95
C LEU A 624 -0.73 -119.64 14.81
N MET A 625 -0.84 -119.18 13.56
CA MET A 625 -0.88 -120.06 12.39
C MET A 625 0.40 -120.91 12.25
N LEU A 626 1.57 -120.32 12.50
CA LEU A 626 2.85 -121.04 12.48
C LEU A 626 2.93 -122.11 13.59
N VAL A 627 2.43 -121.81 14.79
CA VAL A 627 2.39 -122.76 15.92
C VAL A 627 1.48 -123.96 15.61
N LEU A 628 0.29 -123.73 15.07
CA LEU A 628 -0.66 -124.80 14.71
C LEU A 628 -0.06 -125.74 13.64
N GLY A 629 0.60 -125.20 12.62
CA GLY A 629 1.30 -125.99 11.61
C GLY A 629 2.41 -126.89 12.18
N CYS A 630 3.10 -126.43 13.23
CA CYS A 630 4.12 -127.22 13.93
C CYS A 630 3.52 -128.38 14.75
N VAL A 631 2.35 -128.19 15.37
CA VAL A 631 1.68 -129.22 16.20
C VAL A 631 1.20 -130.39 15.34
N PHE A 632 0.54 -130.12 14.21
CA PHE A 632 0.00 -131.17 13.32
C PHE A 632 1.11 -132.11 12.82
N LYS A 633 2.25 -131.55 12.44
CA LYS A 633 3.46 -132.27 11.98
C LYS A 633 4.07 -133.20 13.06
N LYS A 634 3.78 -132.96 14.34
CA LYS A 634 4.26 -133.76 15.48
C LYS A 634 3.37 -134.97 15.78
N HIS A 635 2.07 -134.90 15.46
CA HIS A 635 1.10 -135.95 15.79
C HIS A 635 1.25 -137.20 14.90
N LEU A 636 1.49 -137.00 13.60
CA LEU A 636 1.65 -138.07 12.60
C LEU A 636 2.82 -139.05 12.89
N ARG A 637 3.81 -138.65 13.69
CA ARG A 637 5.03 -139.46 13.93
C ARG A 637 4.92 -140.52 15.04
N ARG A 638 3.77 -140.64 15.74
CA ARG A 638 3.66 -141.48 16.96
C ARG A 638 3.06 -142.89 16.76
N TYR A 639 2.57 -143.25 15.58
CA TYR A 639 1.62 -144.38 15.48
C TYR A 639 2.21 -145.80 15.24
N LYS A 640 3.53 -146.00 15.08
CA LYS A 640 4.07 -147.36 14.79
C LYS A 640 5.57 -147.61 15.06
N ARG A 641 5.92 -148.18 16.24
CA ARG A 641 7.00 -149.20 16.40
C ARG A 641 7.01 -149.82 17.80
N GLY A 642 7.41 -151.10 17.92
CA GLY A 642 7.47 -151.76 19.23
C GLY A 642 7.87 -153.25 19.30
N ARG A 643 8.96 -153.71 18.64
CA ARG A 643 9.72 -154.90 19.09
C ARG A 643 11.11 -155.06 18.43
N MET A 644 12.10 -155.42 19.26
CA MET A 644 13.28 -156.28 19.01
C MET A 644 14.37 -155.89 17.97
N GLY A 645 15.64 -156.26 18.23
CA GLY A 645 16.70 -156.41 17.20
C GLY A 645 18.05 -155.74 17.52
N GLU A 646 19.10 -156.54 17.75
CA GLU A 646 20.42 -156.22 18.31
C GLU A 646 21.55 -155.90 17.29
N LEU A 647 22.77 -155.65 17.79
CA LEU A 647 24.11 -155.77 17.16
C LEU A 647 24.69 -154.62 16.26
N SER A 648 25.95 -154.79 15.82
CA SER A 648 27.00 -153.73 15.74
C SER A 648 28.00 -153.91 14.57
N VAL A 649 28.64 -152.81 14.09
CA VAL A 649 30.08 -152.69 13.64
C VAL A 649 30.39 -151.28 13.02
N LYS A 650 31.68 -150.89 12.99
CA LYS A 650 32.33 -149.65 12.44
C LYS A 650 32.30 -149.57 10.88
N SER A 651 32.58 -148.48 10.14
CA SER A 651 32.88 -147.02 10.31
C SER A 651 32.78 -146.33 8.89
N SER A 652 33.32 -145.17 8.45
CA SER A 652 34.30 -144.14 8.93
C SER A 652 34.27 -142.86 8.05
N GLY A 653 34.99 -141.78 8.44
CA GLY A 653 35.33 -140.59 7.61
C GLY A 653 34.25 -139.49 7.52
N THR A 654 34.54 -138.19 7.26
CA THR A 654 35.80 -137.41 7.10
C THR A 654 35.57 -135.89 7.31
N LYS A 655 36.58 -135.16 7.85
CA LYS A 655 37.15 -133.81 7.51
C LYS A 655 36.21 -132.63 7.08
N THR A 656 36.47 -131.32 7.31
CA THR A 656 37.69 -130.48 7.51
C THR A 656 37.24 -129.13 8.18
N GLU A 657 37.84 -128.59 9.25
CA GLU A 657 38.86 -127.48 9.33
C GLU A 657 38.51 -126.13 8.62
N ARG A 658 38.92 -124.91 9.05
CA ARG A 658 39.83 -124.43 10.15
C ARG A 658 39.64 -122.90 10.43
N LEU A 659 40.09 -122.43 11.63
CA LEU A 659 40.81 -121.17 12.04
C LEU A 659 40.60 -119.81 11.28
N SER A 660 41.03 -118.59 11.69
CA SER A 660 41.93 -117.97 12.71
C SER A 660 41.69 -116.43 12.73
N LEU A 661 42.28 -115.52 13.54
CA LEU A 661 42.83 -115.46 14.93
C LEU A 661 43.45 -114.03 15.13
N THR A 662 43.48 -113.45 16.36
CA THR A 662 44.28 -112.24 16.78
C THR A 662 43.96 -110.90 16.04
N GLN A 663 44.39 -109.68 16.44
CA GLN A 663 45.27 -109.15 17.53
C GLN A 663 44.71 -107.81 18.10
N ALA A 664 45.51 -107.01 18.83
CA ALA A 664 45.19 -105.71 19.46
C ALA A 664 46.28 -104.63 19.20
N GLU A 665 46.09 -103.41 19.77
CA GLU A 665 47.09 -102.36 20.16
C GLU A 665 46.94 -100.89 19.61
N PHE A 666 46.94 -99.93 20.57
CA PHE A 666 47.63 -98.62 20.69
C PHE A 666 47.59 -97.44 19.65
N ASN A 667 47.13 -96.24 20.13
CA ASN A 667 47.53 -94.83 19.85
C ASN A 667 47.53 -94.26 18.39
N GLN A 668 47.57 -92.94 18.07
CA GLN A 668 47.89 -91.68 18.81
C GLN A 668 47.26 -90.41 18.14
N ALA A 669 46.83 -89.39 18.93
CA ALA A 669 46.59 -87.94 18.61
C ALA A 669 45.67 -87.53 17.40
N ASN A 670 44.99 -86.37 17.31
CA ASN A 670 45.36 -85.00 17.75
C ASN A 670 44.16 -84.00 17.74
N ALA A 671 44.26 -82.91 18.52
CA ALA A 671 43.64 -81.54 18.39
C ALA A 671 42.12 -81.24 18.20
N THR A 672 41.68 -80.17 18.89
CA THR A 672 40.47 -79.32 18.76
C THR A 672 40.69 -78.16 17.72
N PRO A 673 39.80 -77.15 17.48
CA PRO A 673 38.42 -76.87 17.96
C PRO A 673 37.38 -76.44 16.87
N GLY A 674 36.12 -76.20 17.29
CA GLY A 674 35.37 -75.00 16.88
C GLY A 674 34.31 -75.12 15.76
N MET A 675 33.11 -74.55 16.00
CA MET A 675 32.12 -74.23 14.98
C MET A 675 31.70 -72.76 15.05
N ILE A 676 31.95 -72.02 13.97
CA ILE A 676 31.23 -70.79 13.60
C ILE A 676 30.92 -70.90 12.11
N GLY A 677 29.67 -70.69 11.71
CA GLY A 677 29.24 -70.72 10.31
C GLY A 677 28.31 -69.56 9.98
N LYS A 678 28.70 -68.70 9.03
CA LYS A 678 27.88 -67.64 8.43
C LYS A 678 27.84 -67.83 6.91
N SER A 679 26.64 -67.70 6.33
CA SER A 679 26.36 -67.38 4.92
C SER A 679 24.89 -67.00 4.85
N ILE A 680 24.39 -65.87 4.32
CA ILE A 680 24.89 -64.87 3.34
C ILE A 680 24.93 -65.38 1.89
N TRP A 681 24.42 -64.51 1.00
CA TRP A 681 24.26 -64.49 -0.47
C TRP A 681 22.78 -64.56 -0.86
N SER A 682 22.05 -63.48 -1.18
CA SER A 682 22.31 -62.20 -1.90
C SER A 682 22.18 -62.32 -3.42
N GLU A 683 21.18 -61.64 -3.99
CA GLU A 683 21.20 -61.11 -5.35
C GLU A 683 20.23 -59.90 -5.49
N HIS A 684 20.29 -59.18 -6.62
CA HIS A 684 19.60 -57.91 -6.89
C HIS A 684 18.45 -58.12 -7.93
N THR A 685 17.72 -57.18 -8.58
CA THR A 685 17.86 -55.73 -8.88
C THR A 685 16.52 -55.17 -9.44
N SER A 686 16.25 -53.85 -9.31
CA SER A 686 15.28 -53.02 -10.11
C SER A 686 13.77 -53.39 -10.09
N GLY A 687 12.81 -52.49 -10.42
CA GLY A 687 12.83 -51.03 -10.69
C GLY A 687 11.46 -50.53 -11.26
N SER A 688 11.21 -49.20 -11.27
CA SER A 688 10.04 -48.47 -11.87
C SER A 688 8.63 -48.76 -11.27
N GLU A 689 7.76 -47.78 -10.99
CA GLU A 689 6.84 -46.97 -11.86
C GLU A 689 5.70 -47.83 -12.49
N SER A 690 4.42 -47.40 -12.58
CA SER A 690 3.75 -46.11 -12.27
C SER A 690 2.22 -46.31 -12.01
N ASP A 691 1.38 -45.29 -12.33
CA ASP A 691 -0.06 -45.34 -12.70
C ASP A 691 -1.19 -45.26 -11.63
N ASP A 692 -1.70 -44.04 -11.45
CA ASP A 692 -3.05 -43.57 -11.84
C ASP A 692 -4.41 -44.02 -11.22
N GLN A 693 -5.11 -42.97 -10.73
CA GLN A 693 -6.51 -42.56 -11.00
C GLN A 693 -7.76 -43.19 -10.32
N ASN A 694 -8.80 -42.34 -10.27
CA ASN A 694 -10.21 -42.49 -9.86
C ASN A 694 -10.54 -42.88 -8.39
N SER A 695 -11.41 -42.20 -7.64
CA SER A 695 -12.81 -41.75 -7.86
C SER A 695 -13.85 -42.89 -7.71
N SER A 696 -15.10 -42.70 -7.26
CA SER A 696 -15.83 -41.49 -6.83
C SER A 696 -17.18 -41.87 -6.17
N VAL A 697 -17.56 -41.17 -5.08
CA VAL A 697 -18.95 -40.79 -4.66
C VAL A 697 -19.99 -41.90 -4.37
N VAL A 698 -20.89 -41.70 -3.38
CA VAL A 698 -22.38 -41.87 -3.45
C VAL A 698 -23.04 -41.95 -2.05
N ALA A 699 -24.06 -41.09 -1.86
CA ALA A 699 -25.25 -41.14 -0.99
C ALA A 699 -25.21 -41.19 0.56
N GLU A 700 -26.20 -40.48 1.12
CA GLU A 700 -26.74 -40.49 2.49
C GLU A 700 -27.86 -41.58 2.61
N PRO A 701 -28.56 -41.77 3.76
CA PRO A 701 -29.68 -40.85 4.11
C PRO A 701 -29.91 -40.55 5.61
N ASP A 702 -30.34 -39.32 5.87
CA ASP A 702 -31.57 -38.85 6.58
C ASP A 702 -32.18 -39.59 7.81
N ASP A 703 -32.67 -38.78 8.77
CA ASP A 703 -33.89 -38.98 9.60
C ASP A 703 -34.22 -37.67 10.39
N THR A 704 -35.50 -37.40 10.71
CA THR A 704 -36.03 -36.00 10.83
C THR A 704 -36.85 -35.66 12.12
N GLU A 705 -37.55 -34.51 12.13
CA GLU A 705 -38.56 -33.97 13.10
C GLU A 705 -38.06 -33.37 14.45
N GLU A 706 -38.72 -32.41 15.12
CA GLU A 706 -39.57 -31.23 14.78
C GLU A 706 -39.42 -30.24 15.98
N GLN A 707 -39.14 -28.94 15.85
CA GLN A 707 -39.93 -27.81 15.32
C GLN A 707 -41.10 -27.30 16.19
N ASN A 708 -41.00 -26.06 16.68
CA ASN A 708 -42.11 -25.10 16.59
C ASN A 708 -41.67 -23.62 16.66
N THR A 709 -42.55 -22.69 16.26
CA THR A 709 -42.28 -21.26 15.99
C THR A 709 -42.94 -20.32 17.02
N LEU A 710 -42.52 -19.07 17.26
CA LEU A 710 -42.71 -17.80 16.50
C LEU A 710 -42.03 -16.65 17.32
N ALA A 711 -41.72 -15.41 16.90
CA ALA A 711 -41.92 -14.60 15.68
C ALA A 711 -40.84 -13.49 15.56
N ASP A 712 -41.02 -12.54 14.62
CA ASP A 712 -40.22 -11.30 14.36
C ASP A 712 -41.23 -10.14 14.09
N PRO A 713 -40.97 -8.84 14.39
CA PRO A 713 -40.20 -7.95 13.48
C PRO A 713 -39.35 -6.81 14.13
N ASP A 714 -38.21 -6.45 13.52
CA ASP A 714 -38.08 -5.26 12.62
C ASP A 714 -36.66 -4.63 12.49
N LYS A 715 -36.27 -4.29 11.25
CA LYS A 715 -35.22 -3.35 10.75
C LYS A 715 -33.74 -3.44 11.21
N GLY A 716 -32.87 -3.62 10.20
CA GLY A 716 -31.47 -3.15 10.18
C GLY A 716 -30.74 -3.51 8.88
N VAL A 717 -30.53 -2.55 7.97
CA VAL A 717 -29.85 -2.76 6.66
C VAL A 717 -28.37 -2.34 6.75
N PRO A 718 -27.41 -3.13 6.22
CA PRO A 718 -26.01 -2.73 6.10
C PRO A 718 -25.70 -2.01 4.76
N GLU A 719 -24.89 -0.96 4.81
CA GLU A 719 -24.37 -0.23 3.64
C GLU A 719 -23.05 -0.81 3.11
N LEU A 720 -22.67 -0.42 1.88
CA LEU A 720 -21.40 -0.82 1.24
C LEU A 720 -20.23 0.07 1.69
N PRO A 721 -18.98 -0.46 1.71
CA PRO A 721 -17.78 0.36 1.77
C PRO A 721 -17.39 0.88 0.37
N GLU A 722 -17.18 2.19 0.23
CA GLU A 722 -16.63 2.79 -0.99
C GLU A 722 -15.12 2.56 -1.15
N ALA A 723 -14.64 2.59 -2.39
CA ALA A 723 -13.22 2.44 -2.72
C ALA A 723 -12.50 3.79 -2.78
N SER A 724 -11.33 3.89 -2.13
CA SER A 724 -10.46 5.06 -2.20
C SER A 724 -9.36 4.91 -3.25
N VAL A 725 -9.12 5.97 -4.04
CA VAL A 725 -8.20 5.98 -5.17
C VAL A 725 -6.77 6.28 -4.71
N LYS A 726 -5.81 5.43 -5.08
CA LYS A 726 -4.38 5.76 -5.00
C LYS A 726 -3.94 6.55 -6.23
N TYR A 727 -3.37 7.72 -6.01
CA TYR A 727 -2.48 8.35 -7.00
C TYR A 727 -1.09 7.70 -6.93
N ALA A 728 -0.37 7.70 -8.05
CA ALA A 728 1.01 7.26 -8.15
C ALA A 728 1.92 8.49 -8.31
N GLU A 729 3.00 8.55 -7.53
CA GLU A 729 4.07 9.51 -7.75
C GLU A 729 4.98 9.00 -8.89
N LEU A 730 5.38 9.90 -9.80
CA LEU A 730 6.39 9.61 -10.81
C LEU A 730 7.75 10.14 -10.32
N ASN A 731 8.75 9.26 -10.27
CA ASN A 731 10.14 9.71 -10.20
C ASN A 731 10.52 10.41 -11.52
N HIS A 732 11.38 11.41 -11.42
CA HIS A 732 12.20 11.92 -12.52
C HIS A 732 13.60 12.20 -11.99
N ASP A 733 14.51 11.25 -12.23
CA ASP A 733 15.94 11.45 -12.07
C ASP A 733 16.47 12.21 -13.30
N ALA A 734 17.31 13.23 -13.07
CA ALA A 734 17.99 13.97 -14.12
C ALA A 734 19.33 14.52 -13.61
N ASP A 735 20.39 13.73 -13.72
CA ASP A 735 21.77 14.22 -13.58
C ASP A 735 22.05 15.31 -14.63
N HIS A 736 22.79 16.35 -14.25
CA HIS A 736 23.72 17.05 -15.15
C HIS A 736 24.88 17.65 -14.34
N HIS A 737 26.11 17.36 -14.78
CA HIS A 737 27.33 17.95 -14.21
C HIS A 737 27.55 19.39 -14.70
N GLY A 738 28.16 20.21 -13.85
CA GLY A 738 28.80 21.48 -14.18
C GLY A 738 29.92 21.72 -13.16
N ASP A 739 31.11 22.11 -13.61
CA ASP A 739 32.35 22.13 -12.82
C ASP A 739 33.05 23.51 -12.89
N ASP A 740 34.15 23.67 -12.16
CA ASP A 740 35.04 24.85 -12.06
C ASP A 740 34.49 26.15 -11.41
N GLY A 741 35.38 26.96 -10.80
CA GLY A 741 35.02 28.25 -10.17
C GLY A 741 36.19 29.08 -9.62
N ASN A 742 36.71 28.72 -8.43
CA ASN A 742 37.92 29.24 -7.76
C ASN A 742 37.93 30.69 -7.19
N HIS A 743 38.76 30.90 -6.15
CA HIS A 743 39.15 32.14 -5.43
C HIS A 743 38.06 33.00 -4.74
N GLY A 744 38.31 33.64 -3.58
CA GLY A 744 39.52 33.59 -2.74
C GLY A 744 39.47 34.49 -1.47
N ASP A 745 40.54 34.38 -0.67
CA ASP A 745 41.03 35.25 0.41
C ASP A 745 40.21 35.52 1.69
N ALA A 746 40.97 35.65 2.79
CA ALA A 746 40.54 36.13 4.12
C ALA A 746 41.16 37.52 4.40
N PRO A 747 40.89 38.15 5.56
CA PRO A 747 41.85 37.98 6.65
C PRO A 747 41.25 37.94 8.07
N VAL A 748 42.12 37.63 9.04
CA VAL A 748 41.91 37.66 10.49
C VAL A 748 42.18 39.06 11.03
N GLN A 749 41.50 39.47 12.12
CA GLN A 749 42.10 40.39 13.09
C GLN A 749 41.59 40.13 14.52
N ASP A 750 42.50 39.82 15.44
CA ASP A 750 42.30 39.90 16.88
C ASP A 750 42.37 41.36 17.35
N ASP A 751 41.82 41.66 18.54
CA ASP A 751 42.58 42.42 19.54
C ASP A 751 42.02 42.26 20.97
N HIS A 752 42.86 42.54 21.97
CA HIS A 752 42.59 42.33 23.41
C HIS A 752 42.79 43.66 24.19
N ILE A 753 42.98 43.61 25.53
CA ILE A 753 43.45 44.72 26.40
C ILE A 753 42.37 45.80 26.75
N SER A 754 42.31 46.42 27.94
CA SER A 754 42.46 46.00 29.35
C SER A 754 42.04 47.15 30.30
N GLU A 755 41.82 46.87 31.60
CA GLU A 755 41.79 47.84 32.74
C GLU A 755 40.63 48.87 32.73
N ALA A 756 40.27 49.55 33.83
CA ALA A 756 40.86 49.65 35.18
C ALA A 756 39.80 49.67 36.31
N ASP A 757 40.23 49.49 37.56
CA ASP A 757 39.41 49.67 38.77
C ASP A 757 38.99 51.13 39.03
N ASN A 758 37.93 51.33 39.82
CA ASN A 758 38.04 52.17 41.03
C ASN A 758 36.93 51.96 42.07
N ASN A 759 37.30 52.19 43.33
CA ASN A 759 36.39 52.26 44.49
C ASN A 759 35.57 53.56 44.49
N GLU A 760 34.37 53.55 45.07
CA GLU A 760 34.18 54.02 46.46
C GLU A 760 32.76 53.76 46.98
N THR A 761 32.64 53.55 48.29
CA THR A 761 31.37 53.45 49.03
C THR A 761 31.39 54.42 50.20
N VAL A 762 30.45 55.36 50.25
CA VAL A 762 30.12 56.11 51.46
C VAL A 762 28.60 56.13 51.65
N ASP A 763 28.20 55.98 52.90
CA ASP A 763 26.83 55.83 53.39
C ASP A 763 26.14 57.20 53.60
N VAL A 764 24.90 57.17 54.10
CA VAL A 764 24.27 58.07 55.10
C VAL A 764 22.77 58.25 54.79
N SER A 765 21.99 57.44 55.50
CA SER A 765 20.57 57.59 55.80
C SER A 765 20.12 58.97 56.29
N ALA A 766 18.85 59.33 56.04
CA ALA A 766 17.80 59.51 57.09
C ALA A 766 16.58 60.30 56.57
N GLY A 767 15.38 59.99 57.08
CA GLY A 767 14.15 60.77 56.83
C GLY A 767 12.89 59.93 56.84
N ALA A 768 12.23 59.81 58.00
CA ALA A 768 10.97 59.08 58.19
C ALA A 768 9.89 59.99 58.82
N CYS A 769 8.70 59.40 59.06
CA CYS A 769 7.53 59.97 59.76
C CYS A 769 6.62 60.89 58.89
N VAL A 770 5.28 60.89 59.03
CA VAL A 770 4.35 60.04 59.82
C VAL A 770 2.91 60.10 59.23
N GLU A 771 2.01 59.27 59.78
CA GLU A 771 0.52 59.13 59.72
C GLU A 771 -0.34 60.36 59.22
N SER A 772 -1.63 60.23 58.85
CA SER A 772 -2.68 59.31 59.32
C SER A 772 -3.87 59.08 58.37
N ASP A 773 -4.72 58.10 58.74
CA ASP A 773 -6.13 57.86 58.36
C ASP A 773 -7.03 59.14 58.36
N PRO A 774 -8.25 59.12 57.76
CA PRO A 774 -9.10 57.96 57.44
C PRO A 774 -9.70 57.84 56.02
#